data_AF-A0A9J9LCU1-F1
#
_entry.id   AF-A0A9J9LCU1-F1
#
_cell.length_a   1.000
_cell.length_b   1.000
_cell.length_c   1.000
_cell.angle_alpha   90.00
_cell.angle_beta   90.00
_cell.angle_gamma   90.00
#
_symmetry.space_group_name_H-M   'P 1'
#
loop_
_entity.id
_entity.type
_entity.pdbx_description
1 polymer ?
#
loop_
_entity_poly.entity_id
_entity_poly.type
_entity_poly.pdbx_seq_one_letter_code
_entity_poly.pdbx_strand_id
1 'polypeptide(L)'
;MIYGDPGSIVPLNLPAGEGEYRFSVPSGLAIARRVEAVEYRPTGAVWRFPPQATTATSEGDGLAGRISLAVAGPGKPTGKGVLLDRSSYLQSQALGIDFGTSADPLRTQTPRRLRCSFRGIVPPRADGALLFYLTGWTVGTIALMTRYGSNRLECVIGRGDRTQAGFASTVDRTPGVEQLLEVEWRDDPAGAGGTLAFLIDGKPAGGPFRTPFKPRITPEMGFSVNAALGNLRQAIDGLLVREVAIGFDRPVVKESYSPVADGMVAGADLPRLVVDARAVAAPQPARTLAWRGPDGSVGTLDVTIGPLDVPPGQPWKAVLVDWSSGTGVPHPNELVMARPAVQNCRFEDAWLGAAQPAWIECLPRGPVPVIDGIAYRCEAIRAGDYVQFQFGYDWDASVMPDNPFGDPSGRNAYMVPHKWLIYDREDRLLATVERPDGGPLNGADVPAHFQGPFDGRGCAVTSREHRWYPHGTVRSGIIWRNRDPGNHDQAGIRRTVPLFDLSVPFGCHLDYSVNGYDLRVFGGGAGNEGQANGFGNVRVMPWKQSDYRTMVDRAGRTRDPYGALLYSANSMAANAALWLEYTPFNVQGRSPITGSGGMRDDRQTIPEPVVWHMNLPDGARPHDGTPWRAIALDYLTGYVSDPVHAFEKGRNRPVFKGAPQRPVAARNHYYGPGNMALPPAQAWYQQGGRTYAWVRGTNPLRVAVPYAGDAPERPYFGTFQIDKLHGHQFPGWGSLLFRTPEFAFLGHRFWDQNRLYSNDIIGDAALDLWAAREGAWAFLHAALAWKTASATSQRLYSRREVLDFVVFDFELFHDRHYAATPGFLNPPANLMPGGQLNLTHAVYAAARHFGVVAKGGWGVYQHEFSIGYWLSALATGEKLGFNAALRAASPRAGAVLDWLIAMHRKRIVGRIVGGATLPPLDHVPYMQGIWGPDHIAAAGGEVARLPHGYADLERLWGRAPGWDRFDDHGRSVTRDGQAMDQLIAGPSLLRYLLGQSGEDLVAAQAIANRWREQKKAEELAKGERAGEGWFVYLQASNNPARPVQS
;
A
#
# COMPACT_ATOMS: atom_id res chain seq x y z
N MET A 1 30.57 8.54 -9.91
CA MET A 1 30.49 9.56 -10.97
C MET A 1 29.09 10.16 -10.98
N ILE A 2 28.96 11.45 -11.30
CA ILE A 2 27.70 12.19 -11.47
C ILE A 2 27.78 12.98 -12.78
N TYR A 3 26.64 13.09 -13.45
CA TYR A 3 26.45 13.80 -14.71
C TYR A 3 25.38 14.89 -14.54
N GLY A 4 25.40 15.95 -15.33
CA GLY A 4 24.30 16.92 -15.33
C GLY A 4 24.41 17.93 -16.44
N ASP A 5 23.27 18.42 -16.92
CA ASP A 5 23.26 19.30 -18.08
C ASP A 5 23.81 20.71 -17.73
N PRO A 6 24.51 21.38 -18.66
CA PRO A 6 24.80 22.82 -18.55
C PRO A 6 23.53 23.63 -18.24
N GLY A 7 23.63 24.68 -17.44
CA GLY A 7 22.49 25.53 -17.07
C GLY A 7 21.62 24.98 -15.93
N SER A 8 22.00 23.87 -15.28
CA SER A 8 21.18 23.19 -14.27
C SER A 8 21.79 23.19 -12.86
N ILE A 9 21.00 22.73 -11.88
CA ILE A 9 21.48 22.36 -10.54
C ILE A 9 21.58 20.84 -10.49
N VAL A 10 22.75 20.32 -10.11
CA VAL A 10 23.01 18.87 -10.10
C VAL A 10 23.22 18.40 -8.66
N PRO A 11 22.29 17.65 -8.06
CA PRO A 11 22.46 17.13 -6.71
C PRO A 11 23.63 16.15 -6.63
N LEU A 12 24.49 16.33 -5.62
CA LEU A 12 25.59 15.38 -5.37
C LEU A 12 25.12 14.13 -4.62
N ASN A 13 24.02 14.23 -3.88
CA ASN A 13 23.42 13.12 -3.15
C ASN A 13 24.41 12.38 -2.25
N LEU A 14 25.33 13.11 -1.61
CA LEU A 14 26.30 12.52 -0.69
C LEU A 14 25.57 12.06 0.59
N PRO A 15 25.94 10.90 1.17
CA PRO A 15 25.34 10.44 2.41
C PRO A 15 25.62 11.43 3.55
N ALA A 16 24.67 11.56 4.47
CA ALA A 16 24.89 12.34 5.68
C ALA A 16 26.03 11.72 6.51
N GLY A 17 26.79 12.57 7.18
CA GLY A 17 27.87 12.18 8.08
C GLY A 17 27.82 12.90 9.41
N GLU A 18 28.63 12.44 10.37
CA GLU A 18 28.83 13.10 11.66
C GLU A 18 30.12 13.92 11.65
N GLY A 19 30.16 15.02 12.41
CA GLY A 19 31.34 15.89 12.50
C GLY A 19 31.57 16.78 11.26
N GLU A 20 32.80 17.25 11.10
CA GLU A 20 33.20 18.11 9.98
C GLU A 20 33.99 17.34 8.93
N TYR A 21 33.69 17.63 7.67
CA TYR A 21 34.31 17.04 6.50
C TYR A 21 35.13 18.10 5.77
N ARG A 22 36.39 17.79 5.46
CA ARG A 22 37.25 18.68 4.69
C ARG A 22 37.09 18.41 3.21
N PHE A 23 36.50 19.34 2.47
CA PHE A 23 36.29 19.29 1.03
C PHE A 23 37.46 19.90 0.29
N SER A 24 37.90 19.25 -0.78
CA SER A 24 38.77 19.85 -1.80
C SER A 24 37.99 19.95 -3.11
N VAL A 25 37.70 21.19 -3.51
CA VAL A 25 36.87 21.48 -4.69
C VAL A 25 37.80 21.81 -5.86
N PRO A 26 37.76 21.04 -6.97
CA PRO A 26 38.63 21.31 -8.11
C PRO A 26 38.27 22.64 -8.78
N SER A 27 39.28 23.32 -9.33
CA SER A 27 39.09 24.59 -10.02
C SER A 27 37.97 24.52 -11.06
N GLY A 28 37.13 25.55 -11.09
CA GLY A 28 36.00 25.75 -11.98
C GLY A 28 34.80 24.80 -11.80
N LEU A 29 34.77 23.97 -10.75
CA LEU A 29 33.55 23.30 -10.31
C LEU A 29 32.87 24.16 -9.23
N ALA A 30 31.68 24.69 -9.52
CA ALA A 30 30.94 25.49 -8.55
C ALA A 30 30.07 24.59 -7.68
N ILE A 31 30.39 24.49 -6.38
CA ILE A 31 29.57 23.77 -5.40
C ILE A 31 28.74 24.77 -4.62
N ALA A 32 27.50 24.39 -4.33
CA ALA A 32 26.59 25.17 -3.49
C ALA A 32 25.85 24.25 -2.51
N ARG A 33 25.39 24.82 -1.41
CA ARG A 33 24.49 24.19 -0.46
C ARG A 33 23.06 24.63 -0.77
N ARG A 34 22.19 23.67 -1.05
CA ARG A 34 20.75 23.89 -1.19
C ARG A 34 20.13 24.17 0.18
N VAL A 35 19.36 25.26 0.25
CA VAL A 35 18.57 25.64 1.41
C VAL A 35 17.11 25.71 0.98
N GLU A 36 16.26 24.95 1.66
CA GLU A 36 14.81 24.93 1.42
C GLU A 36 14.12 25.76 2.49
N ALA A 37 13.23 26.66 2.07
CA ALA A 37 12.38 27.44 2.95
C ALA A 37 10.91 27.25 2.54
N VAL A 38 10.03 26.95 3.49
CA VAL A 38 8.58 26.87 3.22
C VAL A 38 7.99 28.28 3.28
N GLU A 39 7.55 28.78 2.12
CA GLU A 39 6.72 29.98 2.00
C GLU A 39 5.25 29.55 1.88
N TYR A 40 4.31 30.45 2.18
CA TYR A 40 2.87 30.20 2.01
C TYR A 40 2.33 31.16 0.97
N ARG A 41 1.66 30.64 -0.07
CA ARG A 41 1.09 31.45 -1.15
C ARG A 41 -0.44 31.31 -1.18
N PRO A 42 -1.18 32.43 -1.32
CA PRO A 42 -2.62 32.37 -1.55
C PRO A 42 -2.95 31.64 -2.85
N THR A 43 -3.87 30.70 -2.76
CA THR A 43 -4.49 29.96 -3.89
C THR A 43 -6.00 29.94 -3.68
N GLY A 44 -6.77 29.52 -4.69
CA GLY A 44 -8.21 29.42 -4.54
C GLY A 44 -8.92 28.78 -5.72
N ALA A 45 -10.22 28.58 -5.54
CA ALA A 45 -11.12 28.10 -6.57
C ALA A 45 -12.43 28.89 -6.56
N VAL A 46 -12.98 29.09 -7.74
CA VAL A 46 -14.17 29.91 -7.97
C VAL A 46 -15.17 29.14 -8.84
N TRP A 47 -16.43 29.11 -8.44
CA TRP A 47 -17.55 28.61 -9.25
C TRP A 47 -18.36 29.79 -9.75
N ARG A 48 -18.32 30.03 -11.06
CA ARG A 48 -19.11 31.07 -11.72
C ARG A 48 -20.28 30.43 -12.43
N PHE A 49 -21.50 30.88 -12.13
CA PHE A 49 -22.70 30.41 -12.85
C PHE A 49 -22.90 31.27 -14.09
N PRO A 50 -22.59 30.74 -15.29
CA PRO A 50 -22.88 31.46 -16.53
C PRO A 50 -24.41 31.58 -16.72
N PRO A 51 -24.86 32.51 -17.59
CA PRO A 51 -26.27 32.60 -17.94
C PRO A 51 -26.85 31.25 -18.35
N GLN A 52 -28.05 30.92 -17.87
CA GLN A 52 -28.79 29.70 -18.21
C GLN A 52 -28.20 28.36 -17.71
N ALA A 53 -27.13 28.36 -16.90
CA ALA A 53 -26.57 27.12 -16.34
C ALA A 53 -27.11 26.77 -14.94
N THR A 54 -27.42 25.49 -14.72
CA THR A 54 -27.78 24.90 -13.42
C THR A 54 -26.58 24.26 -12.72
N THR A 55 -25.39 24.40 -13.30
CA THR A 55 -24.13 23.86 -12.78
C THR A 55 -22.99 24.81 -13.14
N ALA A 56 -22.03 24.94 -12.23
CA ALA A 56 -20.78 25.64 -12.44
C ALA A 56 -19.61 24.70 -12.11
N THR A 57 -18.52 24.82 -12.86
CA THR A 57 -17.29 24.06 -12.61
C THR A 57 -16.23 24.98 -12.01
N SER A 58 -15.47 24.50 -11.03
CA SER A 58 -14.44 25.29 -10.37
C SER A 58 -13.33 25.72 -11.33
N GLU A 59 -12.93 26.98 -11.24
CA GLU A 59 -11.76 27.58 -11.91
C GLU A 59 -10.71 28.00 -10.86
N GLY A 60 -9.42 27.89 -11.19
CA GLY A 60 -8.31 28.23 -10.30
C GLY A 60 -7.41 27.03 -9.98
N ASP A 61 -6.43 27.25 -9.11
CA ASP A 61 -5.39 26.26 -8.75
C ASP A 61 -5.52 25.74 -7.30
N GLY A 62 -6.59 26.12 -6.59
CA GLY A 62 -6.82 25.77 -5.20
C GLY A 62 -7.21 24.31 -4.97
N LEU A 63 -7.97 23.70 -5.88
CA LEU A 63 -8.51 22.34 -5.71
C LEU A 63 -7.67 21.31 -6.48
N ALA A 64 -7.73 20.05 -6.05
CA ALA A 64 -6.97 18.96 -6.66
C ALA A 64 -7.43 18.60 -8.09
N GLY A 65 -8.64 19.02 -8.47
CA GLY A 65 -9.22 18.84 -9.80
C GLY A 65 -10.38 19.80 -10.03
N ARG A 66 -11.05 19.69 -11.19
CA ARG A 66 -12.24 20.48 -11.50
C ARG A 66 -13.47 19.90 -10.81
N ILE A 67 -14.09 20.66 -9.91
CA ILE A 67 -15.22 20.22 -9.09
C ILE A 67 -16.48 20.95 -9.55
N SER A 68 -17.55 20.20 -9.78
CA SER A 68 -18.85 20.79 -10.12
C SER A 68 -19.62 21.20 -8.86
N LEU A 69 -20.28 22.35 -8.93
CA LEU A 69 -21.28 22.84 -7.98
C LEU A 69 -22.61 22.88 -8.74
N ALA A 70 -23.54 22.00 -8.39
CA ALA A 70 -24.77 21.79 -9.15
C ALA A 70 -26.02 22.05 -8.30
N VAL A 71 -27.11 22.44 -8.97
CA VAL A 71 -28.43 22.57 -8.36
C VAL A 71 -29.00 21.20 -8.03
N ALA A 72 -29.43 21.03 -6.79
CA ALA A 72 -30.33 19.98 -6.36
C ALA A 72 -31.72 20.59 -6.13
N GLY A 73 -32.76 20.00 -6.74
CA GLY A 73 -34.13 20.54 -6.70
C GLY A 73 -34.48 21.47 -7.88
N PRO A 74 -35.63 22.16 -7.84
CA PRO A 74 -36.20 22.92 -8.97
C PRO A 74 -35.59 24.33 -9.18
N GLY A 75 -34.31 24.53 -8.83
CA GLY A 75 -33.64 25.83 -8.98
C GLY A 75 -33.63 26.30 -10.44
N LYS A 76 -33.82 27.61 -10.64
CA LYS A 76 -34.04 28.19 -11.97
C LYS A 76 -32.80 28.97 -12.44
N PRO A 77 -32.18 28.60 -13.58
CA PRO A 77 -31.10 29.40 -14.11
C PRO A 77 -31.65 30.71 -14.69
N THR A 78 -30.89 31.80 -14.57
CA THR A 78 -31.26 33.15 -15.01
C THR A 78 -30.13 33.77 -15.84
N GLY A 79 -30.36 34.95 -16.41
CA GLY A 79 -29.29 35.72 -17.08
C GLY A 79 -28.18 36.18 -16.13
N LYS A 80 -28.43 36.20 -14.81
CA LYS A 80 -27.53 36.73 -13.77
C LYS A 80 -26.97 35.67 -12.83
N GLY A 81 -27.18 34.38 -13.09
CA GLY A 81 -26.77 33.28 -12.21
C GLY A 81 -27.93 32.32 -11.95
N VAL A 82 -27.92 31.62 -10.84
CA VAL A 82 -28.96 30.63 -10.50
C VAL A 82 -29.82 31.09 -9.32
N LEU A 83 -31.14 31.03 -9.50
CA LEU A 83 -32.13 31.40 -8.49
C LEU A 83 -32.57 30.13 -7.74
N LEU A 84 -32.40 30.15 -6.41
CA LEU A 84 -32.75 29.06 -5.52
C LEU A 84 -34.00 29.43 -4.70
N ASP A 85 -34.77 28.40 -4.34
CA ASP A 85 -35.98 28.49 -3.54
C ASP A 85 -35.91 27.54 -2.33
N ARG A 86 -36.97 27.50 -1.51
CA ARG A 86 -37.05 26.60 -0.34
C ARG A 86 -36.90 25.11 -0.66
N SER A 87 -37.03 24.72 -1.91
CA SER A 87 -36.89 23.34 -2.37
C SER A 87 -35.61 23.07 -3.15
N SER A 88 -34.72 24.07 -3.30
CA SER A 88 -33.51 23.94 -4.09
C SER A 88 -32.26 24.53 -3.43
N TYR A 89 -31.12 23.91 -3.71
CA TYR A 89 -29.83 24.29 -3.15
C TYR A 89 -28.69 23.94 -4.10
N LEU A 90 -27.51 24.50 -3.85
CA LEU A 90 -26.30 24.11 -4.56
C LEU A 90 -25.51 23.14 -3.69
N GLN A 91 -24.95 22.10 -4.31
CA GLN A 91 -24.10 21.12 -3.64
C GLN A 91 -22.92 20.77 -4.54
N SER A 92 -21.71 20.79 -3.97
CA SER A 92 -20.55 20.20 -4.61
C SER A 92 -20.31 18.78 -4.12
N GLN A 93 -19.54 18.02 -4.89
CA GLN A 93 -18.81 16.87 -4.35
C GLN A 93 -17.73 17.34 -3.35
N ALA A 94 -17.06 16.40 -2.69
CA ALA A 94 -15.95 16.67 -1.79
C ALA A 94 -14.84 17.49 -2.48
N LEU A 95 -14.30 18.49 -1.78
CA LEU A 95 -13.37 19.47 -2.34
C LEU A 95 -11.93 18.96 -2.48
N GLY A 96 -11.55 17.94 -1.73
CA GLY A 96 -10.19 17.41 -1.73
C GLY A 96 -9.14 18.36 -1.16
N ILE A 97 -9.53 19.33 -0.33
CA ILE A 97 -8.60 20.30 0.28
C ILE A 97 -7.84 19.62 1.42
N ASP A 98 -6.51 19.74 1.39
CA ASP A 98 -5.62 19.19 2.40
C ASP A 98 -4.76 20.26 3.05
N PHE A 99 -4.82 20.33 4.38
CA PHE A 99 -3.97 21.20 5.20
C PHE A 99 -2.95 20.43 6.04
N GLY A 100 -2.80 19.12 5.77
CA GLY A 100 -1.89 18.24 6.47
C GLY A 100 -2.45 17.72 7.80
N THR A 101 -1.88 16.62 8.28
CA THR A 101 -2.26 15.98 9.53
C THR A 101 -1.17 16.18 10.58
N SER A 102 -1.55 16.31 11.85
CA SER A 102 -0.63 16.44 12.99
C SER A 102 -0.99 15.43 14.07
N ALA A 103 0.00 15.00 14.86
CA ALA A 103 -0.21 14.19 16.06
C ALA A 103 -1.06 14.93 17.11
N ASP A 104 -1.04 16.27 17.12
CA ASP A 104 -1.94 17.08 17.94
C ASP A 104 -3.34 17.17 17.29
N PRO A 105 -4.37 16.56 17.88
CA PRO A 105 -5.73 16.58 17.35
C PRO A 105 -6.35 17.99 17.32
N LEU A 106 -5.76 18.99 17.97
CA LEU A 106 -6.22 20.38 17.94
C LEU A 106 -5.67 21.17 16.75
N ARG A 107 -4.60 20.68 16.11
CA ARG A 107 -3.92 21.35 14.99
C ARG A 107 -4.08 20.63 13.67
N THR A 108 -4.39 19.33 13.71
CA THR A 108 -4.59 18.52 12.50
C THR A 108 -5.62 19.15 11.54
N GLN A 109 -5.31 19.15 10.23
CA GLN A 109 -6.18 19.61 9.15
C GLN A 109 -6.69 21.05 9.33
N THR A 110 -5.82 21.92 9.86
CA THR A 110 -6.11 23.35 10.07
C THR A 110 -5.48 24.19 8.96
N PRO A 111 -6.23 25.03 8.24
CA PRO A 111 -5.65 25.98 7.29
C PRO A 111 -4.74 27.00 7.99
N ARG A 112 -3.79 27.63 7.30
CA ARG A 112 -3.19 28.87 7.84
C ARG A 112 -4.09 30.09 7.63
N ARG A 113 -4.84 30.08 6.54
CA ARG A 113 -5.83 31.06 6.16
C ARG A 113 -6.92 30.37 5.37
N LEU A 114 -8.17 30.72 5.62
CA LEU A 114 -9.32 30.27 4.85
C LEU A 114 -10.26 31.44 4.61
N ARG A 115 -10.49 31.77 3.35
CA ARG A 115 -11.45 32.78 2.90
C ARG A 115 -12.53 32.10 2.07
N CYS A 116 -13.78 32.35 2.42
CA CYS A 116 -14.93 31.83 1.68
C CYS A 116 -15.82 33.01 1.29
N SER A 117 -16.30 32.99 0.05
CA SER A 117 -16.99 34.12 -0.56
C SER A 117 -18.25 33.67 -1.28
N PHE A 118 -19.30 34.48 -1.17
CA PHE A 118 -20.56 34.36 -1.90
C PHE A 118 -20.79 35.66 -2.66
N ARG A 119 -21.07 35.60 -3.97
CA ARG A 119 -21.58 36.74 -4.74
C ARG A 119 -22.96 36.42 -5.28
N GLY A 120 -23.91 37.30 -5.02
CA GLY A 120 -25.28 37.11 -5.43
C GLY A 120 -26.24 38.10 -4.80
N ILE A 121 -27.54 37.86 -5.00
CA ILE A 121 -28.62 38.67 -4.43
C ILE A 121 -29.27 37.88 -3.30
N VAL A 122 -29.21 38.44 -2.09
CA VAL A 122 -29.89 37.90 -0.91
C VAL A 122 -31.19 38.70 -0.69
N PRO A 123 -32.37 38.06 -0.75
CA PRO A 123 -33.66 38.72 -0.61
C PRO A 123 -33.81 39.58 0.65
N PRO A 124 -34.71 40.58 0.63
CA PRO A 124 -35.21 41.21 1.84
C PRO A 124 -35.83 40.18 2.78
N ARG A 125 -35.57 40.27 4.10
CA ARG A 125 -36.08 39.34 5.14
C ARG A 125 -35.62 37.88 5.01
N ALA A 126 -34.48 37.66 4.37
CA ALA A 126 -33.77 36.40 4.39
C ALA A 126 -33.14 36.17 5.78
N ASP A 127 -33.86 35.58 6.73
CA ASP A 127 -33.35 35.21 8.06
C ASP A 127 -32.70 33.82 8.03
N GLY A 128 -31.46 33.70 8.52
CA GLY A 128 -30.75 32.41 8.58
C GLY A 128 -30.36 31.83 7.22
N ALA A 129 -30.38 32.62 6.15
CA ALA A 129 -30.08 32.17 4.80
C ALA A 129 -28.62 31.71 4.69
N LEU A 130 -28.43 30.45 4.30
CA LEU A 130 -27.11 29.83 4.18
C LEU A 130 -26.42 30.30 2.90
N LEU A 131 -25.43 31.18 3.02
CA LEU A 131 -24.70 31.75 1.88
C LEU A 131 -23.59 30.81 1.39
N PHE A 132 -22.93 30.15 2.33
CA PHE A 132 -22.16 28.94 2.05
C PHE A 132 -22.03 28.11 3.32
N TYR A 133 -21.79 26.82 3.13
CA TYR A 133 -21.49 25.88 4.19
C TYR A 133 -20.48 24.85 3.76
N LEU A 134 -19.35 24.82 4.46
CA LEU A 134 -18.37 23.75 4.38
C LEU A 134 -18.48 22.94 5.67
N THR A 135 -18.87 21.67 5.55
CA THR A 135 -19.23 20.84 6.71
C THR A 135 -18.74 19.42 6.57
N GLY A 136 -18.24 18.87 7.68
CA GLY A 136 -18.11 17.44 7.92
C GLY A 136 -18.70 17.14 9.29
N TRP A 137 -19.74 16.32 9.33
CA TRP A 137 -20.44 15.94 10.56
C TRP A 137 -19.47 15.41 11.60
N THR A 138 -19.50 15.96 12.82
CA THR A 138 -18.59 15.60 13.92
C THR A 138 -17.09 15.75 13.62
N VAL A 139 -16.74 16.44 12.53
CA VAL A 139 -15.36 16.66 12.10
C VAL A 139 -15.00 18.14 12.18
N GLY A 140 -15.76 19.02 11.53
CA GLY A 140 -15.49 20.46 11.52
C GLY A 140 -16.40 21.22 10.57
N THR A 141 -16.44 22.54 10.71
CA THR A 141 -17.28 23.37 9.86
C THR A 141 -16.82 24.82 9.76
N ILE A 142 -17.15 25.46 8.64
CA ILE A 142 -17.27 26.91 8.53
C ILE A 142 -18.53 27.24 7.72
N ALA A 143 -19.37 28.13 8.24
CA ALA A 143 -20.65 28.52 7.64
C ALA A 143 -20.81 30.03 7.64
N LEU A 144 -21.20 30.63 6.52
CA LEU A 144 -21.66 32.02 6.48
C LEU A 144 -23.16 32.02 6.22
N MET A 145 -23.89 32.75 7.04
CA MET A 145 -25.33 32.91 6.94
C MET A 145 -25.74 34.36 7.18
N THR A 146 -26.99 34.70 6.86
CA THR A 146 -27.59 35.94 7.35
C THR A 146 -28.02 35.77 8.80
N ARG A 147 -27.74 36.77 9.63
CA ARG A 147 -28.11 36.74 11.05
C ARG A 147 -29.62 36.96 11.20
N TYR A 148 -30.27 36.09 11.97
CA TYR A 148 -31.70 36.15 12.24
C TYR A 148 -32.12 37.53 12.79
N GLY A 149 -33.14 38.15 12.16
CA GLY A 149 -33.70 39.43 12.59
C GLY A 149 -32.84 40.66 12.26
N SER A 150 -31.80 40.53 11.42
CA SER A 150 -30.94 41.66 11.04
C SER A 150 -30.36 41.53 9.62
N ASN A 151 -29.81 42.63 9.08
CA ASN A 151 -29.08 42.62 7.82
C ASN A 151 -27.59 42.25 7.99
N ARG A 152 -27.17 41.81 9.18
CA ARG A 152 -25.78 41.42 9.44
C ARG A 152 -25.50 40.02 8.91
N LEU A 153 -24.24 39.75 8.64
CA LEU A 153 -23.74 38.41 8.38
C LEU A 153 -23.41 37.73 9.71
N GLU A 154 -23.56 36.42 9.77
CA GLU A 154 -23.13 35.58 10.89
C GLU A 154 -22.26 34.43 10.38
N CYS A 155 -21.20 34.13 11.11
CA CYS A 155 -20.33 32.99 10.83
C CYS A 155 -20.36 31.98 11.97
N VAL A 156 -20.40 30.70 11.61
CA VAL A 156 -20.22 29.56 12.53
C VAL A 156 -18.92 28.85 12.17
N ILE A 157 -18.16 28.43 13.18
CA ILE A 157 -16.98 27.58 13.02
C ILE A 157 -17.07 26.34 13.92
N GLY A 158 -16.45 25.23 13.52
CA GLY A 158 -16.44 24.02 14.34
C GLY A 158 -15.22 23.13 14.14
N ARG A 159 -14.96 22.30 15.15
CA ARG A 159 -13.95 21.24 15.20
C ARG A 159 -14.44 20.12 16.12
N GLY A 160 -14.64 18.94 15.55
CA GLY A 160 -15.16 17.78 16.26
C GLY A 160 -16.62 17.98 16.67
N ASP A 161 -16.89 17.77 17.96
CA ASP A 161 -18.13 18.08 18.66
C ASP A 161 -18.26 19.56 19.07
N ARG A 162 -17.16 20.34 19.02
CA ARG A 162 -17.16 21.76 19.38
C ARG A 162 -17.61 22.63 18.21
N THR A 163 -18.60 23.48 18.46
CA THR A 163 -19.09 24.48 17.49
C THR A 163 -19.24 25.82 18.19
N GLN A 164 -18.91 26.91 17.49
CA GLN A 164 -19.17 28.27 17.96
C GLN A 164 -19.86 29.10 16.90
N ALA A 165 -20.99 29.69 17.30
CA ALA A 165 -21.77 30.66 16.54
C ALA A 165 -21.69 32.05 17.17
N GLY A 166 -22.43 33.03 16.64
CA GLY A 166 -22.51 34.38 17.21
C GLY A 166 -21.43 35.36 16.76
N PHE A 167 -20.53 34.98 15.85
CA PHE A 167 -19.67 35.94 15.17
C PHE A 167 -20.51 36.70 14.15
N ALA A 168 -20.66 38.02 14.31
CA ALA A 168 -21.49 38.81 13.42
C ALA A 168 -20.71 39.99 12.81
N SER A 169 -21.05 40.36 11.57
CA SER A 169 -20.54 41.58 10.96
C SER A 169 -20.98 42.82 11.78
N THR A 170 -20.15 43.85 11.80
CA THR A 170 -20.48 45.15 12.40
C THR A 170 -21.19 46.06 11.40
N VAL A 171 -20.98 45.82 10.11
CA VAL A 171 -21.65 46.51 8.99
C VAL A 171 -22.76 45.62 8.44
N ASP A 172 -23.89 46.24 8.12
CA ASP A 172 -25.03 45.55 7.50
C ASP A 172 -24.79 45.33 6.00
N ARG A 173 -25.28 44.21 5.47
CA ARG A 173 -25.44 44.02 4.04
C ARG A 173 -26.58 44.91 3.52
N THR A 174 -26.58 45.19 2.22
CA THR A 174 -27.71 45.84 1.54
C THR A 174 -28.64 44.75 0.99
N PRO A 175 -29.89 44.63 1.46
CA PRO A 175 -30.80 43.58 0.99
C PRO A 175 -31.26 43.80 -0.46
N GLY A 176 -31.45 42.71 -1.21
CA GLY A 176 -32.03 42.76 -2.56
C GLY A 176 -31.09 43.27 -3.66
N VAL A 177 -29.83 43.60 -3.35
CA VAL A 177 -28.81 43.95 -4.35
C VAL A 177 -27.75 42.87 -4.47
N GLU A 178 -27.03 42.87 -5.58
CA GLU A 178 -25.90 41.95 -5.76
C GLU A 178 -24.71 42.45 -4.94
N GLN A 179 -24.15 41.59 -4.08
CA GLN A 179 -22.98 41.90 -3.27
C GLN A 179 -22.03 40.71 -3.20
N LEU A 180 -20.75 40.99 -2.95
CA LEU A 180 -19.76 40.00 -2.53
C LEU A 180 -19.72 39.97 -1.00
N LEU A 181 -20.14 38.85 -0.40
CA LEU A 181 -20.25 38.63 1.04
C LEU A 181 -19.24 37.54 1.44
N GLU A 182 -18.36 37.84 2.38
CA GLU A 182 -17.18 37.00 2.64
C GLU A 182 -16.85 36.88 4.12
N VAL A 183 -16.20 35.78 4.47
CA VAL A 183 -15.51 35.61 5.75
C VAL A 183 -14.09 35.11 5.51
N GLU A 184 -13.16 35.59 6.33
CA GLU A 184 -11.78 35.13 6.36
C GLU A 184 -11.41 34.72 7.77
N TRP A 185 -10.93 33.49 7.91
CA TRP A 185 -10.31 32.99 9.13
C TRP A 185 -8.78 32.91 8.94
N ARG A 186 -8.02 33.35 9.95
CA ARG A 186 -6.55 33.32 9.98
C ARG A 186 -6.06 32.64 11.24
N ASP A 187 -5.10 31.73 11.08
CA ASP A 187 -4.53 30.98 12.18
C ASP A 187 -3.68 31.86 13.10
N ASP A 188 -3.73 31.57 14.41
CA ASP A 188 -2.69 31.96 15.36
C ASP A 188 -1.85 30.71 15.67
N PRO A 189 -0.63 30.58 15.10
CA PRO A 189 0.19 29.39 15.26
C PRO A 189 0.55 29.07 16.72
N ALA A 190 0.61 30.09 17.59
CA ALA A 190 0.95 29.94 19.00
C ALA A 190 -0.29 29.67 19.88
N GLY A 191 -1.47 30.05 19.42
CA GLY A 191 -2.74 29.96 20.16
C GLY A 191 -3.56 28.70 19.91
N ALA A 192 -4.61 28.52 20.72
CA ALA A 192 -5.59 27.44 20.57
C ALA A 192 -6.52 27.61 19.37
N GLY A 193 -6.69 28.86 18.88
CA GLY A 193 -7.54 29.22 17.76
C GLY A 193 -6.89 30.23 16.82
N GLY A 194 -7.64 31.23 16.39
CA GLY A 194 -7.20 32.23 15.42
C GLY A 194 -8.11 33.46 15.41
N THR A 195 -8.24 34.11 14.27
CA THR A 195 -9.10 35.29 14.10
C THR A 195 -10.03 35.17 12.91
N LEU A 196 -11.24 35.72 13.05
CA LEU A 196 -12.28 35.72 12.02
C LEU A 196 -12.68 37.16 11.67
N ALA A 197 -12.72 37.47 10.38
CA ALA A 197 -13.11 38.79 9.87
C ALA A 197 -14.14 38.67 8.73
N PHE A 198 -15.05 39.63 8.65
CA PHE A 198 -16.05 39.73 7.59
C PHE A 198 -15.62 40.75 6.55
N LEU A 199 -15.93 40.49 5.28
CA LEU A 199 -15.78 41.47 4.22
C LEU A 199 -17.09 41.57 3.41
N ILE A 200 -17.42 42.79 3.01
CA ILE A 200 -18.52 43.10 2.08
C ILE A 200 -17.91 43.91 0.93
N ASP A 201 -18.08 43.43 -0.30
CA ASP A 201 -17.51 44.01 -1.51
C ASP A 201 -15.98 44.23 -1.41
N GLY A 202 -15.30 43.26 -0.79
CA GLY A 202 -13.86 43.26 -0.54
C GLY A 202 -13.39 44.21 0.58
N LYS A 203 -14.29 44.96 1.21
CA LYS A 203 -13.97 45.90 2.29
C LYS A 203 -14.25 45.28 3.68
N PRO A 204 -13.47 45.59 4.72
CA PRO A 204 -13.72 45.10 6.08
C PRO A 204 -15.13 45.47 6.57
N ALA A 205 -15.86 44.48 7.09
CA ALA A 205 -17.24 44.60 7.55
C ALA A 205 -17.45 44.09 8.99
N GLY A 206 -16.39 43.68 9.69
CA GLY A 206 -16.41 43.22 11.08
C GLY A 206 -15.20 42.34 11.41
N GLY A 207 -14.85 42.22 12.70
CA GLY A 207 -13.67 41.50 13.19
C GLY A 207 -12.39 42.36 13.22
N PRO A 208 -11.22 41.79 13.55
CA PRO A 208 -10.96 40.37 13.82
C PRO A 208 -11.54 39.90 15.16
N PHE A 209 -12.40 38.89 15.13
CA PHE A 209 -12.92 38.21 16.32
C PHE A 209 -12.04 37.02 16.67
N ARG A 210 -11.62 36.88 17.94
CA ARG A 210 -10.84 35.72 18.37
C ARG A 210 -11.70 34.46 18.38
N THR A 211 -11.14 33.36 17.90
CA THR A 211 -11.75 32.03 17.98
C THR A 211 -11.03 31.21 19.06
N PRO A 212 -11.74 30.42 19.87
CA PRO A 212 -11.15 29.63 20.95
C PRO A 212 -10.53 28.31 20.46
N PHE A 213 -10.87 27.89 19.24
CA PHE A 213 -10.29 26.73 18.59
C PHE A 213 -10.03 26.99 17.09
N LYS A 214 -9.15 26.19 16.52
CA LYS A 214 -8.82 26.12 15.10
C LYS A 214 -9.91 25.32 14.34
N PRO A 215 -10.52 25.82 13.25
CA PRO A 215 -11.45 25.04 12.45
C PRO A 215 -10.71 23.86 11.81
N ARG A 216 -11.41 22.74 11.63
CA ARG A 216 -10.88 21.55 10.96
C ARG A 216 -11.55 21.40 9.61
N ILE A 217 -10.78 21.27 8.54
CA ILE A 217 -11.28 21.13 7.17
C ILE A 217 -10.68 19.88 6.56
N THR A 218 -11.52 18.93 6.15
CA THR A 218 -11.06 17.66 5.59
C THR A 218 -11.30 17.57 4.09
N PRO A 219 -10.55 16.70 3.39
CA PRO A 219 -10.73 16.45 1.96
C PRO A 219 -12.16 16.03 1.58
N GLU A 220 -12.89 15.34 2.47
CA GLU A 220 -14.26 14.86 2.20
C GLU A 220 -15.33 15.96 2.25
N MET A 221 -15.01 17.15 2.80
CA MET A 221 -15.99 18.22 2.95
C MET A 221 -16.35 18.82 1.59
N GLY A 222 -17.66 19.04 1.36
CA GLY A 222 -18.20 19.72 0.18
C GLY A 222 -18.79 21.08 0.51
N PHE A 223 -18.94 21.93 -0.50
CA PHE A 223 -19.67 23.20 -0.41
C PHE A 223 -21.17 23.00 -0.60
N SER A 224 -21.96 23.72 0.20
CA SER A 224 -23.41 23.82 0.02
C SER A 224 -23.87 25.28 0.13
N VAL A 225 -24.93 25.66 -0.60
CA VAL A 225 -25.55 27.01 -0.57
C VAL A 225 -27.07 26.87 -0.53
N ASN A 226 -27.75 27.73 0.23
CA ASN A 226 -29.18 27.73 0.57
C ASN A 226 -29.60 26.61 1.53
N ALA A 227 -29.19 25.38 1.25
CA ALA A 227 -29.33 24.24 2.15
C ALA A 227 -28.14 23.29 1.99
N ALA A 228 -28.06 22.27 2.85
CA ALA A 228 -26.98 21.31 2.82
C ALA A 228 -27.48 19.91 3.16
N LEU A 229 -26.84 18.90 2.54
CA LEU A 229 -27.05 17.48 2.88
C LEU A 229 -28.52 17.03 2.85
N GLY A 230 -29.30 17.59 1.92
CA GLY A 230 -30.74 17.29 1.78
C GLY A 230 -31.65 17.91 2.86
N ASN A 231 -31.10 18.66 3.82
CA ASN A 231 -31.88 19.33 4.86
C ASN A 231 -32.30 20.73 4.40
N LEU A 232 -33.51 20.83 3.86
CA LEU A 232 -34.09 22.05 3.29
C LEU A 232 -34.65 23.02 4.34
N ARG A 233 -34.62 22.70 5.64
CA ARG A 233 -35.24 23.53 6.71
C ARG A 233 -34.74 24.98 6.73
N GLN A 234 -33.51 25.20 6.28
CA GLN A 234 -32.79 26.48 6.32
C GLN A 234 -32.85 27.23 4.98
N ALA A 235 -33.41 26.60 3.94
CA ALA A 235 -33.51 27.18 2.61
C ALA A 235 -34.47 28.36 2.61
N ILE A 236 -34.18 29.35 1.77
CA ILE A 236 -35.01 30.53 1.58
C ILE A 236 -35.44 30.67 0.13
N ASP A 237 -36.51 31.44 -0.08
CA ASP A 237 -37.01 31.76 -1.41
C ASP A 237 -36.27 32.95 -2.01
N GLY A 238 -35.78 32.80 -3.24
CA GLY A 238 -35.27 33.91 -4.05
C GLY A 238 -33.78 34.20 -3.91
N LEU A 239 -32.98 33.28 -3.35
CA LEU A 239 -31.53 33.45 -3.25
C LEU A 239 -30.89 33.32 -4.65
N LEU A 240 -30.39 34.41 -5.21
CA LEU A 240 -29.67 34.39 -6.49
C LEU A 240 -28.17 34.20 -6.24
N VAL A 241 -27.58 33.18 -6.85
CA VAL A 241 -26.13 32.89 -6.76
C VAL A 241 -25.46 33.17 -8.10
N ARG A 242 -24.49 34.08 -8.11
CA ARG A 242 -23.64 34.38 -9.28
C ARG A 242 -22.31 33.64 -9.20
N GLU A 243 -21.67 33.72 -8.03
CA GLU A 243 -20.33 33.18 -7.80
C GLU A 243 -20.19 32.67 -6.36
N VAL A 244 -19.45 31.59 -6.18
CA VAL A 244 -18.97 31.12 -4.87
C VAL A 244 -17.47 30.90 -5.00
N ALA A 245 -16.69 31.24 -3.97
CA ALA A 245 -15.25 31.03 -3.99
C ALA A 245 -14.70 30.54 -2.65
N ILE A 246 -13.59 29.83 -2.73
CA ILE A 246 -12.73 29.47 -1.61
C ILE A 246 -11.30 29.87 -1.91
N GLY A 247 -10.62 30.46 -0.93
CA GLY A 247 -9.20 30.81 -1.01
C GLY A 247 -8.49 30.45 0.27
N PHE A 248 -7.25 30.00 0.17
CA PHE A 248 -6.44 29.61 1.32
C PHE A 248 -4.95 29.68 0.99
N ASP A 249 -4.12 29.55 2.02
CA ASP A 249 -2.68 29.59 1.84
C ASP A 249 -2.11 28.17 1.70
N ARG A 250 -1.43 27.90 0.59
CA ARG A 250 -0.75 26.63 0.30
C ARG A 250 0.76 26.76 0.59
N PRO A 251 1.38 25.79 1.28
CA PRO A 251 2.83 25.78 1.43
C PRO A 251 3.52 25.56 0.08
N VAL A 252 4.58 26.32 -0.19
CA VAL A 252 5.44 26.25 -1.36
C VAL A 252 6.89 26.22 -0.89
N VAL A 253 7.67 25.24 -1.34
CA VAL A 253 9.10 25.19 -1.04
C VAL A 253 9.84 26.14 -1.98
N LYS A 254 10.58 27.08 -1.41
CA LYS A 254 11.52 27.95 -2.12
C LYS A 254 12.92 27.45 -1.86
N GLU A 255 13.65 27.20 -2.93
CA GLU A 255 15.05 26.80 -2.86
C GLU A 255 15.96 28.02 -3.06
N SER A 256 17.03 28.10 -2.27
CA SER A 256 18.17 28.97 -2.49
C SER A 256 19.47 28.18 -2.46
N TYR A 257 20.51 28.71 -3.09
CA TYR A 257 21.79 28.02 -3.23
C TYR A 257 22.91 28.96 -2.76
N SER A 258 23.55 28.61 -1.65
CA SER A 258 24.68 29.35 -1.09
C SER A 258 25.98 28.71 -1.54
N PRO A 259 26.95 29.46 -2.12
CA PRO A 259 28.24 28.89 -2.54
C PRO A 259 28.98 28.19 -1.40
N VAL A 260 29.66 27.10 -1.71
CA VAL A 260 30.54 26.34 -0.80
C VAL A 260 31.92 26.29 -1.43
N ALA A 261 32.92 26.83 -0.71
CA ALA A 261 34.32 26.81 -1.12
C ALA A 261 35.06 25.58 -0.58
N ASP A 262 36.32 25.41 -1.00
CA ASP A 262 37.26 24.47 -0.36
C ASP A 262 37.37 24.77 1.14
N GLY A 263 37.31 23.73 1.99
CA GLY A 263 37.30 23.89 3.44
C GLY A 263 36.40 22.92 4.19
N MET A 264 35.99 23.30 5.40
CA MET A 264 35.16 22.46 6.27
C MET A 264 33.67 22.60 5.92
N VAL A 265 32.98 21.46 5.85
CA VAL A 265 31.53 21.35 5.69
C VAL A 265 30.98 20.40 6.75
N ALA A 266 29.86 20.77 7.38
CA ALA A 266 29.21 19.90 8.34
C ALA A 266 28.70 18.61 7.67
N GLY A 267 28.91 17.45 8.29
CA GLY A 267 28.47 16.16 7.77
C GLY A 267 26.96 16.08 7.51
N ALA A 268 26.15 16.79 8.29
CA ALA A 268 24.71 16.89 8.10
C ALA A 268 24.30 17.68 6.82
N ASP A 269 25.19 18.52 6.28
CA ASP A 269 24.94 19.30 5.07
C ASP A 269 25.35 18.57 3.78
N LEU A 270 26.08 17.44 3.86
CA LEU A 270 26.52 16.67 2.69
C LEU A 270 25.37 16.32 1.72
N PRO A 271 24.18 15.87 2.18
CA PRO A 271 23.06 15.58 1.28
C PRO A 271 22.48 16.81 0.58
N ARG A 272 22.80 18.01 1.07
CA ARG A 272 22.32 19.29 0.52
C ARG A 272 23.28 19.90 -0.48
N LEU A 273 24.45 19.29 -0.68
CA LEU A 273 25.43 19.80 -1.64
C LEU A 273 25.00 19.51 -3.08
N VAL A 274 25.16 20.52 -3.91
CA VAL A 274 24.83 20.50 -5.34
C VAL A 274 25.96 21.12 -6.14
N VAL A 275 26.05 20.76 -7.41
CA VAL A 275 26.82 21.51 -8.41
C VAL A 275 25.92 22.60 -8.96
N ASP A 276 26.38 23.84 -8.91
CA ASP A 276 25.71 24.98 -9.53
C ASP A 276 26.25 25.19 -10.95
N ALA A 277 25.67 24.49 -11.92
CA ALA A 277 26.05 24.58 -13.32
C ALA A 277 25.24 25.64 -14.10
N ARG A 278 24.48 26.52 -13.42
CA ARG A 278 23.60 27.51 -14.07
C ARG A 278 24.34 28.49 -14.97
N ALA A 279 25.58 28.83 -14.61
CA ALA A 279 26.44 29.72 -15.40
C ALA A 279 27.26 28.98 -16.47
N VAL A 280 27.18 27.65 -16.54
CA VAL A 280 27.93 26.84 -17.51
C VAL A 280 27.11 26.73 -18.79
N ALA A 281 27.66 27.20 -19.91
CA ALA A 281 26.98 27.24 -21.21
C ALA A 281 27.28 26.04 -22.13
N ALA A 282 28.33 25.27 -21.84
CA ALA A 282 28.76 24.14 -22.68
C ALA A 282 29.23 22.96 -21.81
N PRO A 283 29.18 21.71 -22.32
CA PRO A 283 29.65 20.56 -21.59
C PRO A 283 31.12 20.69 -21.14
N GLN A 284 31.44 20.17 -19.96
CA GLN A 284 32.76 20.15 -19.36
C GLN A 284 33.19 18.72 -19.03
N PRO A 285 34.49 18.39 -19.14
CA PRO A 285 35.01 17.07 -18.80
C PRO A 285 34.88 16.79 -17.30
N ALA A 286 35.06 15.52 -16.92
CA ALA A 286 34.98 15.06 -15.54
C ALA A 286 35.98 15.82 -14.64
N ARG A 287 35.52 16.22 -13.46
CA ARG A 287 36.32 16.83 -12.38
C ARG A 287 36.08 16.09 -11.08
N THR A 288 37.14 15.75 -10.37
CA THR A 288 37.05 14.95 -9.14
C THR A 288 36.89 15.84 -7.92
N LEU A 289 35.72 15.77 -7.30
CA LEU A 289 35.49 16.30 -5.95
C LEU A 289 36.08 15.31 -4.93
N ALA A 290 36.80 15.79 -3.93
CA ALA A 290 37.31 14.94 -2.85
C ALA A 290 36.88 15.48 -1.48
N TRP A 291 36.64 14.59 -0.52
CA TRP A 291 36.38 14.95 0.86
C TRP A 291 37.06 13.98 1.82
N ARG A 292 37.50 14.49 2.98
CA ARG A 292 38.05 13.68 4.07
C ARG A 292 37.13 13.73 5.27
N GLY A 293 36.71 12.56 5.76
CA GLY A 293 35.91 12.41 6.97
C GLY A 293 36.72 12.60 8.26
N PRO A 294 36.04 12.74 9.41
CA PRO A 294 36.70 12.92 10.72
C PRO A 294 37.59 11.74 11.11
N ASP A 295 37.26 10.54 10.64
CA ASP A 295 38.02 9.30 10.81
C ASP A 295 39.23 9.18 9.88
N GLY A 296 39.48 10.18 9.03
CA GLY A 296 40.55 10.20 8.04
C GLY A 296 40.20 9.49 6.73
N SER A 297 39.00 8.91 6.60
CA SER A 297 38.53 8.29 5.36
C SER A 297 38.47 9.32 4.23
N VAL A 298 38.87 8.93 3.01
CA VAL A 298 38.84 9.82 1.84
C VAL A 298 37.82 9.29 0.85
N GLY A 299 36.84 10.13 0.51
CA GLY A 299 35.89 9.90 -0.56
C GLY A 299 36.21 10.76 -1.78
N THR A 300 35.94 10.23 -2.97
CA THR A 300 36.04 10.98 -4.22
C THR A 300 34.79 10.79 -5.07
N LEU A 301 34.50 11.80 -5.89
CA LEU A 301 33.37 11.79 -6.80
C LEU A 301 33.70 12.57 -8.07
N ASP A 302 33.77 11.86 -9.19
CA ASP A 302 33.88 12.49 -10.50
C ASP A 302 32.55 13.12 -10.92
N VAL A 303 32.60 14.38 -11.32
CA VAL A 303 31.47 15.18 -11.77
C VAL A 303 31.71 15.63 -13.21
N THR A 304 30.80 15.28 -14.10
CA THR A 304 30.78 15.70 -15.51
C THR A 304 29.58 16.61 -15.74
N ILE A 305 29.81 17.83 -16.23
CA ILE A 305 28.70 18.70 -16.67
C ILE A 305 28.49 18.40 -18.16
N GLY A 306 27.58 17.49 -18.48
CA GLY A 306 27.36 16.98 -19.83
C GLY A 306 26.49 15.73 -19.84
N PRO A 307 26.25 15.15 -21.02
CA PRO A 307 25.42 13.96 -21.17
C PRO A 307 26.01 12.77 -20.40
N LEU A 308 25.14 11.86 -19.96
CA LEU A 308 25.56 10.57 -19.44
C LEU A 308 26.36 9.82 -20.50
N ASP A 309 27.58 9.43 -20.15
CA ASP A 309 28.43 8.61 -21.01
C ASP A 309 28.13 7.13 -20.78
N VAL A 310 27.67 6.43 -21.82
CA VAL A 310 27.37 5.00 -21.78
C VAL A 310 28.32 4.29 -22.75
N PRO A 311 29.10 3.31 -22.25
CA PRO A 311 30.03 2.56 -23.09
C PRO A 311 29.32 1.75 -24.20
N PRO A 312 30.00 1.50 -25.34
CA PRO A 312 29.54 0.51 -26.33
C PRO A 312 29.26 -0.86 -25.71
N GLY A 313 28.31 -1.61 -26.27
CA GLY A 313 27.86 -2.90 -25.73
C GLY A 313 27.00 -2.84 -24.46
N GLN A 314 26.81 -1.66 -23.86
CA GLN A 314 25.85 -1.48 -22.77
C GLN A 314 24.49 -0.96 -23.26
N PRO A 315 23.38 -1.32 -22.58
CA PRO A 315 22.05 -0.86 -22.96
C PRO A 315 21.95 0.67 -22.91
N TRP A 316 21.55 1.26 -24.02
CA TRP A 316 21.51 2.70 -24.23
C TRP A 316 20.09 3.20 -24.52
N LYS A 317 19.40 2.58 -25.48
CA LYS A 317 18.05 2.99 -25.89
C LYS A 317 17.11 1.79 -26.04
N ALA A 318 15.82 2.06 -25.90
CA ALA A 318 14.76 1.12 -26.23
C ALA A 318 13.86 1.68 -27.34
N VAL A 319 13.44 0.81 -28.26
CA VAL A 319 12.57 1.15 -29.39
C VAL A 319 11.31 0.29 -29.31
N LEU A 320 10.15 0.94 -29.27
CA LEU A 320 8.85 0.25 -29.36
C LEU A 320 8.61 -0.12 -30.82
N VAL A 321 8.25 -1.37 -31.09
CA VAL A 321 7.78 -1.82 -32.40
C VAL A 321 6.28 -2.03 -32.31
N ASP A 322 5.52 -1.18 -32.99
CA ASP A 322 4.07 -1.29 -33.10
C ASP A 322 3.70 -2.41 -34.09
N TRP A 323 2.84 -3.32 -33.65
CA TRP A 323 2.32 -4.44 -34.44
C TRP A 323 0.81 -4.33 -34.70
N SER A 324 0.21 -3.16 -34.45
CA SER A 324 -1.22 -2.90 -34.66
C SER A 324 -1.70 -3.21 -36.08
N SER A 325 -0.84 -3.04 -37.10
CA SER A 325 -1.14 -3.37 -38.51
C SER A 325 -0.95 -4.85 -38.88
N GLY A 326 -0.55 -5.71 -37.93
CA GLY A 326 -0.14 -7.10 -38.18
C GLY A 326 1.31 -7.25 -38.66
N THR A 327 2.01 -6.14 -38.91
CA THR A 327 3.44 -6.09 -39.25
C THR A 327 4.16 -5.14 -38.29
N GLY A 328 5.39 -5.48 -37.91
CA GLY A 328 6.15 -4.66 -36.97
C GLY A 328 6.74 -3.40 -37.60
N VAL A 329 6.35 -2.23 -37.07
CA VAL A 329 6.89 -0.93 -37.46
C VAL A 329 7.55 -0.25 -36.25
N PRO A 330 8.85 0.09 -36.30
CA PRO A 330 9.50 0.86 -35.24
C PRO A 330 8.82 2.23 -35.06
N HIS A 331 8.45 2.55 -33.82
CA HIS A 331 7.88 3.84 -33.47
C HIS A 331 8.95 4.94 -33.54
N PRO A 332 8.65 6.15 -34.05
CA PRO A 332 9.65 7.21 -34.25
C PRO A 332 10.25 7.77 -32.95
N ASN A 333 9.49 7.72 -31.84
CA ASN A 333 9.98 8.16 -30.53
C ASN A 333 10.83 7.09 -29.85
N GLU A 334 12.13 7.08 -30.11
CA GLU A 334 13.09 6.21 -29.41
C GLU A 334 13.32 6.66 -27.96
N LEU A 335 13.39 5.69 -27.03
CA LEU A 335 13.61 5.96 -25.61
C LEU A 335 15.10 5.89 -25.26
N VAL A 336 15.82 7.00 -25.45
CA VAL A 336 17.27 7.10 -25.15
C VAL A 336 17.51 7.32 -23.65
N MET A 337 17.97 6.31 -22.93
CA MET A 337 18.05 6.26 -21.46
C MET A 337 19.30 6.91 -20.87
N ALA A 338 19.41 8.21 -21.14
CA ALA A 338 20.62 9.01 -20.93
C ALA A 338 20.39 10.34 -20.23
N ARG A 339 19.21 10.55 -19.65
CA ARG A 339 18.89 11.73 -18.82
C ARG A 339 18.80 11.27 -17.37
N PRO A 340 19.83 11.53 -16.54
CA PRO A 340 19.75 11.22 -15.12
C PRO A 340 18.61 11.97 -14.44
N ALA A 341 17.73 11.25 -13.76
CA ALA A 341 16.66 11.81 -12.93
C ALA A 341 17.14 12.04 -11.49
N VAL A 342 17.89 11.05 -10.97
CA VAL A 342 18.65 11.09 -9.72
C VAL A 342 19.87 10.18 -9.86
N GLN A 343 20.91 10.50 -9.11
CA GLN A 343 22.21 9.84 -9.20
C GLN A 343 22.79 9.61 -7.82
N ASN A 344 23.84 8.79 -7.77
CA ASN A 344 24.51 8.42 -6.53
C ASN A 344 23.51 7.90 -5.49
N CYS A 345 22.48 7.20 -5.96
CA CYS A 345 21.44 6.64 -5.10
C CYS A 345 22.01 5.45 -4.35
N ARG A 346 21.68 5.34 -3.06
CA ARG A 346 22.14 4.27 -2.17
C ARG A 346 21.03 3.93 -1.19
N PHE A 347 21.03 2.67 -0.74
CA PHE A 347 20.24 2.30 0.42
C PHE A 347 20.80 3.00 1.67
N GLU A 348 19.90 3.44 2.56
CA GLU A 348 20.27 4.04 3.85
C GLU A 348 20.68 3.00 4.89
N ASP A 349 20.38 1.72 4.66
CA ASP A 349 20.92 0.63 5.46
C ASP A 349 22.43 0.49 5.23
N ALA A 350 23.22 0.52 6.31
CA ALA A 350 24.68 0.51 6.22
C ALA A 350 25.23 -0.72 5.48
N TRP A 351 24.66 -1.91 5.71
CA TRP A 351 25.12 -3.12 5.03
C TRP A 351 24.71 -3.12 3.55
N LEU A 352 23.43 -2.88 3.25
CA LEU A 352 22.97 -2.84 1.85
C LEU A 352 23.65 -1.73 1.04
N GLY A 353 23.80 -0.55 1.63
CA GLY A 353 24.44 0.61 0.99
C GLY A 353 25.94 0.43 0.75
N ALA A 354 26.59 -0.45 1.52
CA ALA A 354 27.98 -0.85 1.31
C ALA A 354 28.11 -2.03 0.33
N ALA A 355 27.18 -2.99 0.37
CA ALA A 355 27.22 -4.20 -0.46
C ALA A 355 26.80 -3.96 -1.92
N GLN A 356 26.00 -2.92 -2.18
CA GLN A 356 25.51 -2.57 -3.50
C GLN A 356 26.22 -1.33 -4.06
N PRO A 357 26.62 -1.32 -5.35
CA PRO A 357 27.06 -0.11 -6.02
C PRO A 357 26.00 0.99 -5.96
N ALA A 358 26.43 2.24 -5.85
CA ALA A 358 25.53 3.37 -6.05
C ALA A 358 24.90 3.28 -7.45
N TRP A 359 23.62 3.63 -7.57
CA TRP A 359 22.92 3.56 -8.85
C TRP A 359 22.50 4.94 -9.35
N ILE A 360 22.19 4.97 -10.64
CA ILE A 360 21.60 6.11 -11.36
C ILE A 360 20.23 5.67 -11.87
N GLU A 361 19.23 6.52 -11.64
CA GLU A 361 17.92 6.40 -12.29
C GLU A 361 17.90 7.30 -13.52
N CYS A 362 17.68 6.74 -14.70
CA CYS A 362 17.66 7.45 -15.96
C CYS A 362 16.27 7.43 -16.59
N LEU A 363 15.89 8.58 -17.13
CA LEU A 363 14.71 8.77 -17.96
C LEU A 363 15.10 8.83 -19.44
N PRO A 364 14.15 8.58 -20.36
CA PRO A 364 14.35 8.83 -21.77
C PRO A 364 14.56 10.31 -22.04
N ARG A 365 15.35 10.61 -23.08
CA ARG A 365 15.41 11.92 -23.73
C ARG A 365 14.26 12.02 -24.73
N GLY A 366 13.50 13.11 -24.68
CA GLY A 366 12.37 13.34 -25.60
C GLY A 366 11.04 12.72 -25.14
N PRO A 367 10.02 12.76 -26.01
CA PRO A 367 8.69 12.23 -25.73
C PRO A 367 8.69 10.69 -25.71
N VAL A 368 7.73 10.12 -24.98
CA VAL A 368 7.48 8.67 -25.00
C VAL A 368 6.51 8.31 -26.14
N PRO A 369 6.54 7.07 -26.69
CA PRO A 369 5.48 6.61 -27.58
C PRO A 369 4.11 6.66 -26.92
N VAL A 370 3.10 7.12 -27.66
CA VAL A 370 1.70 7.11 -27.25
C VAL A 370 0.88 6.48 -28.37
N ILE A 371 0.21 5.37 -28.09
CA ILE A 371 -0.64 4.65 -29.04
C ILE A 371 -1.98 4.42 -28.36
N ASP A 372 -3.08 4.76 -29.05
CA ASP A 372 -4.46 4.64 -28.54
C ASP A 372 -4.66 5.25 -27.13
N GLY A 373 -3.96 6.36 -26.86
CA GLY A 373 -4.06 7.07 -25.59
C GLY A 373 -3.35 6.40 -24.41
N ILE A 374 -2.53 5.37 -24.66
CA ILE A 374 -1.64 4.73 -23.69
C ILE A 374 -0.21 5.18 -23.95
N ALA A 375 0.46 5.68 -22.91
CA ALA A 375 1.86 6.06 -22.92
C ALA A 375 2.76 4.85 -22.58
N TYR A 376 3.73 4.57 -23.44
CA TYR A 376 4.67 3.46 -23.33
C TYR A 376 5.99 3.97 -22.74
N ARG A 377 6.15 3.82 -21.44
CA ARG A 377 7.26 4.38 -20.66
C ARG A 377 8.34 3.36 -20.45
N CYS A 378 9.56 3.85 -20.21
CA CYS A 378 10.63 3.03 -19.69
C CYS A 378 11.57 3.90 -18.83
N GLU A 379 12.09 3.35 -17.75
CA GLU A 379 13.14 3.95 -16.92
C GLU A 379 14.33 2.98 -16.84
N ALA A 380 15.55 3.50 -16.86
CA ALA A 380 16.75 2.68 -16.71
C ALA A 380 17.37 2.84 -15.33
N ILE A 381 17.84 1.74 -14.76
CA ILE A 381 18.59 1.70 -13.52
C ILE A 381 19.99 1.19 -13.85
N ARG A 382 21.01 1.99 -13.54
CA ARG A 382 22.41 1.69 -13.82
C ARG A 382 23.17 1.59 -12.51
N ALA A 383 23.67 0.40 -12.17
CA ALA A 383 24.41 0.13 -10.94
C ALA A 383 25.70 -0.65 -11.28
N GLY A 384 26.80 0.08 -11.43
CA GLY A 384 28.03 -0.50 -11.98
C GLY A 384 27.81 -1.00 -13.41
N ASP A 385 28.08 -2.27 -13.64
CA ASP A 385 27.90 -3.00 -14.90
C ASP A 385 26.54 -3.73 -15.01
N TYR A 386 25.70 -3.66 -13.98
CA TYR A 386 24.31 -4.09 -14.05
C TYR A 386 23.42 -2.95 -14.57
N VAL A 387 22.67 -3.23 -15.63
CA VAL A 387 21.70 -2.30 -16.22
C VAL A 387 20.36 -2.98 -16.36
N GLN A 388 19.34 -2.35 -15.80
CA GLN A 388 17.95 -2.79 -15.87
C GLN A 388 17.13 -1.73 -16.60
N PHE A 389 16.30 -2.15 -17.54
CA PHE A 389 15.22 -1.34 -18.12
C PHE A 389 13.90 -1.82 -17.53
N GLN A 390 13.13 -0.90 -16.96
CA GLN A 390 11.77 -1.17 -16.49
C GLN A 390 10.78 -0.42 -17.38
N PHE A 391 10.06 -1.18 -18.20
CA PHE A 391 8.96 -0.71 -19.01
C PHE A 391 7.69 -0.64 -18.16
N GLY A 392 6.88 0.37 -18.41
CA GLY A 392 5.60 0.54 -17.76
C GLY A 392 4.63 1.32 -18.64
N TYR A 393 3.36 1.11 -18.38
CA TYR A 393 2.30 1.57 -19.26
C TYR A 393 1.27 2.32 -18.44
N ASP A 394 0.81 3.45 -18.94
CA ASP A 394 -0.24 4.21 -18.27
C ASP A 394 -1.02 5.05 -19.26
N TRP A 395 -2.21 5.51 -18.89
CA TRP A 395 -2.94 6.42 -19.78
C TRP A 395 -2.21 7.75 -19.94
N ASP A 396 -2.25 8.27 -21.15
CA ASP A 396 -1.76 9.60 -21.46
C ASP A 396 -2.65 10.67 -20.78
N ALA A 397 -2.08 11.84 -20.51
CA ALA A 397 -2.78 12.94 -19.85
C ALA A 397 -3.99 13.45 -20.66
N SER A 398 -4.02 13.23 -21.98
CA SER A 398 -5.20 13.50 -22.81
C SER A 398 -6.38 12.57 -22.52
N VAL A 399 -6.12 11.35 -22.05
CA VAL A 399 -7.13 10.34 -21.69
C VAL A 399 -7.47 10.42 -20.21
N MET A 400 -6.46 10.45 -19.35
CA MET A 400 -6.61 10.52 -17.89
C MET A 400 -5.65 11.58 -17.30
N PRO A 401 -6.08 12.85 -17.20
CA PRO A 401 -5.20 13.97 -16.83
C PRO A 401 -4.64 13.86 -15.40
N ASP A 402 -5.39 13.24 -14.50
CA ASP A 402 -5.01 13.08 -13.08
C ASP A 402 -4.26 11.76 -12.81
N ASN A 403 -3.85 11.03 -13.84
CA ASN A 403 -3.22 9.72 -13.73
C ASN A 403 -2.06 9.67 -12.71
N PRO A 404 -2.04 8.70 -11.77
CA PRO A 404 -2.86 7.47 -11.68
C PRO A 404 -4.21 7.61 -10.96
N PHE A 405 -4.64 8.83 -10.67
CA PHE A 405 -5.96 9.11 -10.11
C PHE A 405 -6.95 9.43 -11.23
N GLY A 406 -8.24 9.38 -10.89
CA GLY A 406 -9.33 9.61 -11.83
C GLY A 406 -10.07 8.34 -12.22
N ASP A 407 -11.34 8.51 -12.60
CA ASP A 407 -12.25 7.44 -12.94
C ASP A 407 -11.88 6.84 -14.31
N PRO A 408 -11.55 5.54 -14.41
CA PRO A 408 -11.15 4.89 -15.66
C PRO A 408 -12.33 4.51 -16.57
N SER A 409 -13.58 4.73 -16.14
CA SER A 409 -14.76 4.18 -16.81
C SER A 409 -14.84 4.59 -18.29
N GLY A 410 -15.16 3.64 -19.15
CA GLY A 410 -15.22 3.80 -20.61
C GLY A 410 -13.86 3.82 -21.33
N ARG A 411 -12.74 3.51 -20.65
CA ARG A 411 -11.39 3.50 -21.26
C ARG A 411 -10.86 2.09 -21.48
N ASN A 412 -10.14 1.90 -22.59
CA ASN A 412 -9.44 0.65 -22.86
C ASN A 412 -8.10 0.60 -22.10
N ALA A 413 -7.85 -0.52 -21.41
CA ALA A 413 -6.64 -0.75 -20.63
C ALA A 413 -5.63 -1.66 -21.33
N TYR A 414 -6.03 -2.43 -22.35
CA TYR A 414 -5.11 -3.31 -23.06
C TYR A 414 -4.21 -2.51 -23.99
N MET A 415 -2.91 -2.76 -23.86
CA MET A 415 -1.92 -2.26 -24.81
C MET A 415 -2.12 -2.90 -26.19
N VAL A 416 -1.76 -2.15 -27.24
CA VAL A 416 -1.68 -2.70 -28.60
C VAL A 416 -0.61 -3.80 -28.70
N PRO A 417 -0.69 -4.70 -29.70
CA PRO A 417 0.38 -5.63 -30.01
C PRO A 417 1.72 -4.90 -30.18
N HIS A 418 2.78 -5.32 -29.48
CA HIS A 418 4.08 -4.65 -29.57
C HIS A 418 5.27 -5.52 -29.19
N LYS A 419 6.48 -5.05 -29.55
CA LYS A 419 7.76 -5.57 -29.04
C LYS A 419 8.63 -4.42 -28.55
N TRP A 420 9.60 -4.72 -27.68
CA TRP A 420 10.67 -3.78 -27.35
C TRP A 420 12.00 -4.27 -27.88
N LEU A 421 12.71 -3.41 -28.62
CA LEU A 421 14.07 -3.65 -29.07
C LEU A 421 15.03 -2.82 -28.22
N ILE A 422 16.10 -3.44 -27.72
CA ILE A 422 17.07 -2.79 -26.84
C ILE A 422 18.40 -2.72 -27.57
N TYR A 423 18.92 -1.51 -27.70
CA TYR A 423 20.15 -1.21 -28.42
C TYR A 423 21.21 -0.62 -27.52
N ASP A 424 22.47 -0.81 -27.89
CA ASP A 424 23.56 -0.01 -27.36
C ASP A 424 23.68 1.36 -28.08
N ARG A 425 24.74 2.10 -27.79
CA ARG A 425 24.98 3.43 -28.36
C ARG A 425 25.45 3.41 -29.82
N GLU A 426 25.86 2.25 -30.32
CA GLU A 426 26.31 2.03 -31.71
C GLU A 426 25.19 1.41 -32.58
N ASP A 427 23.95 1.47 -32.09
CA ASP A 427 22.77 0.87 -32.73
C ASP A 427 22.86 -0.65 -32.94
N ARG A 428 23.68 -1.34 -32.13
CA ARG A 428 23.69 -2.81 -32.10
C ARG A 428 22.54 -3.31 -31.24
N LEU A 429 21.72 -4.21 -31.80
CA LEU A 429 20.65 -4.88 -31.05
C LEU A 429 21.25 -5.81 -29.99
N LEU A 430 20.89 -5.56 -28.73
CA LEU A 430 21.30 -6.37 -27.58
C LEU A 430 20.24 -7.40 -27.19
N ALA A 431 18.97 -7.03 -27.26
CA ALA A 431 17.86 -7.90 -26.91
C ALA A 431 16.54 -7.47 -27.53
N THR A 432 15.63 -8.44 -27.65
CA THR A 432 14.22 -8.23 -27.99
C THR A 432 13.37 -8.72 -26.83
N VAL A 433 12.43 -7.89 -26.37
CA VAL A 433 11.41 -8.28 -25.39
C VAL A 433 10.13 -8.60 -26.15
N GLU A 434 9.76 -9.87 -26.09
CA GLU A 434 8.67 -10.48 -26.86
C GLU A 434 8.12 -11.69 -26.11
N ARG A 435 7.07 -12.32 -26.64
CA ARG A 435 6.54 -13.56 -26.07
C ARG A 435 7.55 -14.71 -26.24
N PRO A 436 7.49 -15.77 -25.42
CA PRO A 436 8.37 -16.94 -25.53
C PRO A 436 8.37 -17.62 -26.90
N ASP A 437 7.28 -17.50 -27.67
CA ASP A 437 7.15 -18.03 -29.02
C ASP A 437 7.67 -17.09 -30.13
N GLY A 438 8.24 -15.94 -29.75
CA GLY A 438 8.72 -14.91 -30.67
C GLY A 438 7.62 -14.00 -31.23
N GLY A 439 6.34 -14.19 -30.84
CA GLY A 439 5.26 -13.29 -31.22
C GLY A 439 5.28 -11.95 -30.47
N PRO A 440 4.53 -10.93 -30.95
CA PRO A 440 4.40 -9.67 -30.23
C PRO A 440 3.70 -9.87 -28.89
N LEU A 441 4.10 -9.07 -27.89
CA LEU A 441 3.37 -8.91 -26.65
C LEU A 441 1.96 -8.41 -26.97
N ASN A 442 0.93 -8.91 -26.29
CA ASN A 442 -0.48 -8.61 -26.59
C ASN A 442 -0.89 -8.88 -28.05
N GLY A 443 -0.24 -9.83 -28.74
CA GLY A 443 -0.55 -10.20 -30.13
C GLY A 443 -2.02 -10.59 -30.34
N ALA A 444 -2.58 -10.21 -31.49
CA ALA A 444 -3.97 -10.54 -31.86
C ALA A 444 -4.18 -12.02 -32.21
N ASP A 445 -3.10 -12.78 -32.35
CA ASP A 445 -3.08 -14.22 -32.63
C ASP A 445 -3.36 -15.08 -31.39
N VAL A 446 -3.26 -14.49 -30.19
CA VAL A 446 -3.61 -15.14 -28.92
C VAL A 446 -4.71 -14.31 -28.25
N PRO A 447 -5.84 -14.92 -27.86
CA PRO A 447 -6.90 -14.20 -27.19
C PRO A 447 -6.47 -13.78 -25.77
N ALA A 448 -6.94 -12.61 -25.32
CA ALA A 448 -6.64 -12.07 -23.98
C ALA A 448 -7.19 -12.95 -22.83
N HIS A 449 -8.09 -13.87 -23.14
CA HIS A 449 -8.59 -14.93 -22.25
C HIS A 449 -8.45 -16.28 -22.95
N PHE A 450 -8.20 -17.35 -22.20
CA PHE A 450 -8.13 -18.69 -22.81
C PHE A 450 -9.48 -19.09 -23.42
N GLN A 451 -9.47 -19.50 -24.69
CA GLN A 451 -10.63 -19.94 -25.46
C GLN A 451 -10.60 -21.45 -25.81
N GLY A 452 -9.61 -22.18 -25.30
CA GLY A 452 -9.46 -23.61 -25.56
C GLY A 452 -10.36 -24.50 -24.70
N PRO A 453 -10.28 -25.83 -24.89
CA PRO A 453 -11.07 -26.79 -24.13
C PRO A 453 -10.60 -26.92 -22.69
N PHE A 454 -11.51 -27.41 -21.83
CA PHE A 454 -11.24 -27.75 -20.44
C PHE A 454 -11.44 -29.25 -20.23
N ASP A 455 -10.73 -29.85 -19.27
CA ASP A 455 -10.70 -31.30 -19.02
C ASP A 455 -11.95 -31.89 -18.32
N GLY A 456 -13.04 -31.12 -18.23
CA GLY A 456 -14.26 -31.50 -17.51
C GLY A 456 -14.19 -31.30 -15.98
N ARG A 457 -13.01 -31.00 -15.43
CA ARG A 457 -12.80 -30.55 -14.05
C ARG A 457 -12.55 -29.05 -13.97
N GLY A 458 -12.31 -28.40 -15.11
CA GLY A 458 -12.10 -26.95 -15.19
C GLY A 458 -10.62 -26.55 -15.33
N CYS A 459 -9.71 -27.52 -15.50
CA CYS A 459 -8.33 -27.25 -15.89
C CYS A 459 -8.25 -26.94 -17.39
N ALA A 460 -7.55 -25.87 -17.75
CA ALA A 460 -7.33 -25.48 -19.14
C ALA A 460 -6.46 -26.52 -19.85
N VAL A 461 -6.94 -27.05 -20.98
CA VAL A 461 -6.19 -28.01 -21.80
C VAL A 461 -5.34 -27.22 -22.79
N THR A 462 -4.21 -26.69 -22.31
CA THR A 462 -3.23 -25.98 -23.15
C THR A 462 -2.57 -26.94 -24.14
N SER A 463 -2.39 -26.49 -25.39
CA SER A 463 -1.74 -27.24 -26.47
C SER A 463 -1.06 -26.29 -27.46
N ARG A 464 -0.49 -26.83 -28.54
CA ARG A 464 0.07 -26.01 -29.63
C ARG A 464 -1.01 -25.18 -30.35
N GLU A 465 -2.21 -25.73 -30.45
CA GLU A 465 -3.40 -25.14 -31.06
C GLU A 465 -4.13 -24.20 -30.10
N HIS A 466 -4.16 -24.53 -28.80
CA HIS A 466 -4.78 -23.73 -27.76
C HIS A 466 -3.70 -23.12 -26.85
N ARG A 467 -2.99 -22.12 -27.39
CA ARG A 467 -1.93 -21.43 -26.64
C ARG A 467 -2.54 -20.49 -25.60
N TRP A 468 -1.83 -20.37 -24.48
CA TRP A 468 -2.15 -19.41 -23.43
C TRP A 468 -0.95 -18.52 -23.17
N TYR A 469 -1.14 -17.20 -23.27
CA TYR A 469 -0.16 -16.21 -22.85
C TYR A 469 -0.87 -15.00 -22.23
N PRO A 470 -0.45 -14.52 -21.05
CA PRO A 470 -1.08 -13.36 -20.42
C PRO A 470 -0.90 -12.08 -21.26
N HIS A 471 -1.96 -11.28 -21.34
CA HIS A 471 -1.90 -9.94 -21.93
C HIS A 471 -1.69 -8.90 -20.84
N GLY A 472 -0.80 -7.94 -21.07
CA GLY A 472 -0.58 -6.83 -20.15
C GLY A 472 -1.60 -5.72 -20.34
N THR A 473 -1.86 -4.97 -19.27
CA THR A 473 -2.69 -3.75 -19.30
C THR A 473 -1.89 -2.52 -18.87
N VAL A 474 -2.51 -1.34 -18.89
CA VAL A 474 -2.00 -0.19 -18.12
C VAL A 474 -1.72 -0.63 -16.68
N ARG A 475 -0.66 -0.06 -16.10
CA ARG A 475 -0.10 -0.35 -14.76
C ARG A 475 0.55 -1.72 -14.58
N SER A 476 0.52 -2.60 -15.58
CA SER A 476 1.50 -3.69 -15.67
C SER A 476 2.86 -3.13 -16.04
N GLY A 477 3.92 -3.87 -15.75
CA GLY A 477 5.26 -3.52 -16.19
C GLY A 477 6.04 -4.73 -16.69
N ILE A 478 7.21 -4.44 -17.24
CA ILE A 478 8.17 -5.43 -17.70
C ILE A 478 9.55 -4.98 -17.24
N ILE A 479 10.32 -5.91 -16.69
CA ILE A 479 11.74 -5.73 -16.44
C ILE A 479 12.54 -6.49 -17.48
N TRP A 480 13.58 -5.85 -18.00
CA TRP A 480 14.66 -6.49 -18.73
C TRP A 480 16.00 -6.11 -18.08
N ARG A 481 16.96 -7.04 -18.08
CA ARG A 481 18.28 -6.85 -17.51
C ARG A 481 19.34 -7.28 -18.52
N ASN A 482 20.48 -6.60 -18.52
CA ASN A 482 21.62 -7.08 -19.31
C ASN A 482 22.22 -8.39 -18.78
N ARG A 483 21.97 -8.72 -17.51
CA ARG A 483 22.33 -9.97 -16.84
C ARG A 483 21.63 -10.10 -15.50
N ASP A 484 21.72 -11.27 -14.89
CA ASP A 484 21.29 -11.51 -13.52
C ASP A 484 22.08 -10.65 -12.50
N PRO A 485 21.43 -10.16 -11.43
CA PRO A 485 22.14 -9.52 -10.33
C PRO A 485 22.95 -10.55 -9.53
N GLY A 486 24.12 -10.13 -9.03
CA GLY A 486 24.91 -10.96 -8.12
C GLY A 486 24.23 -11.13 -6.76
N ASN A 487 24.52 -12.22 -6.05
CA ASN A 487 24.02 -12.42 -4.69
C ASN A 487 24.77 -11.53 -3.69
N HIS A 488 24.12 -11.23 -2.56
CA HIS A 488 24.80 -10.80 -1.35
C HIS A 488 25.50 -11.98 -0.67
N ASP A 489 26.43 -11.69 0.24
CA ASP A 489 27.12 -12.72 1.00
C ASP A 489 26.17 -13.40 2.02
N GLN A 490 26.40 -14.70 2.26
CA GLN A 490 25.52 -15.49 3.14
C GLN A 490 25.55 -15.03 4.60
N ALA A 491 26.66 -14.47 5.08
CA ALA A 491 26.73 -13.98 6.45
C ALA A 491 25.83 -12.74 6.64
N GLY A 492 25.85 -11.82 5.67
CA GLY A 492 24.96 -10.67 5.61
C GLY A 492 23.48 -11.05 5.52
N ILE A 493 23.14 -12.04 4.68
CA ILE A 493 21.78 -12.58 4.57
C ILE A 493 21.32 -13.15 5.92
N ARG A 494 22.09 -14.07 6.53
CA ARG A 494 21.73 -14.69 7.83
C ARG A 494 21.59 -13.68 8.96
N ARG A 495 22.36 -12.59 8.94
CA ARG A 495 22.26 -11.50 9.91
C ARG A 495 20.98 -10.69 9.76
N THR A 496 20.47 -10.51 8.54
CA THR A 496 19.38 -9.55 8.25
C THR A 496 18.03 -10.20 7.95
N VAL A 497 18.01 -11.49 7.67
CA VAL A 497 16.83 -12.23 7.25
C VAL A 497 16.51 -13.33 8.29
N PRO A 498 15.24 -13.52 8.69
CA PRO A 498 14.85 -14.62 9.57
C PRO A 498 15.10 -16.01 8.95
N LEU A 499 15.70 -16.92 9.72
CA LEU A 499 15.91 -18.31 9.31
C LEU A 499 14.97 -19.26 10.04
N PHE A 500 14.28 -20.12 9.28
CA PHE A 500 13.28 -21.04 9.81
C PHE A 500 13.70 -22.51 9.69
N ASP A 501 13.19 -23.34 10.59
CA ASP A 501 13.42 -24.79 10.54
C ASP A 501 12.71 -25.42 9.34
N LEU A 502 13.46 -26.09 8.47
CA LEU A 502 12.93 -26.78 7.28
C LEU A 502 12.90 -28.31 7.46
N SER A 503 12.94 -28.79 8.70
CA SER A 503 13.00 -30.22 9.02
C SER A 503 11.71 -31.00 8.73
N VAL A 504 10.63 -30.34 8.28
CA VAL A 504 9.40 -30.97 7.80
C VAL A 504 9.40 -30.95 6.27
N PRO A 505 9.92 -32.00 5.61
CA PRO A 505 10.15 -31.98 4.16
C PRO A 505 8.85 -32.05 3.33
N PHE A 506 7.78 -32.59 3.92
CA PHE A 506 6.45 -32.76 3.31
C PHE A 506 5.46 -31.62 3.62
N GLY A 507 5.91 -30.49 4.17
CA GLY A 507 5.04 -29.32 4.35
C GLY A 507 4.58 -28.74 3.00
N CYS A 508 3.34 -28.24 2.92
CA CYS A 508 2.78 -27.61 1.72
C CYS A 508 2.76 -28.55 0.49
N HIS A 509 2.21 -29.76 0.62
CA HIS A 509 2.07 -30.76 -0.46
C HIS A 509 0.66 -30.79 -1.09
N LEU A 510 0.10 -29.61 -1.31
CA LEU A 510 -1.22 -29.43 -1.94
C LEU A 510 -1.17 -29.50 -3.46
N ASP A 511 -2.23 -30.03 -4.06
CA ASP A 511 -2.38 -30.33 -5.48
C ASP A 511 -2.99 -29.20 -6.33
N TYR A 512 -3.40 -28.09 -5.73
CA TYR A 512 -4.27 -27.11 -6.39
C TYR A 512 -3.55 -25.83 -6.82
N SER A 513 -3.66 -25.45 -8.09
CA SER A 513 -3.32 -24.10 -8.58
C SER A 513 -3.98 -23.84 -9.92
N VAL A 514 -4.60 -22.68 -10.11
CA VAL A 514 -5.41 -22.41 -11.31
C VAL A 514 -5.19 -21.03 -11.96
N ASN A 515 -4.16 -20.25 -11.61
CA ASN A 515 -3.92 -18.91 -12.20
C ASN A 515 -5.15 -17.96 -12.21
N GLY A 516 -6.08 -18.14 -11.28
CA GLY A 516 -7.36 -17.43 -11.27
C GLY A 516 -8.43 -17.97 -12.23
N TYR A 517 -8.19 -19.04 -12.97
CA TYR A 517 -9.25 -19.77 -13.69
C TYR A 517 -10.24 -20.41 -12.70
N ASP A 518 -11.52 -20.28 -13.03
CA ASP A 518 -12.73 -20.80 -12.37
C ASP A 518 -12.62 -21.29 -10.90
N LEU A 519 -13.26 -20.57 -9.96
CA LEU A 519 -13.42 -20.97 -8.55
C LEU A 519 -14.15 -22.30 -8.33
N ARG A 520 -14.79 -22.86 -9.37
CA ARG A 520 -15.65 -24.05 -9.31
C ARG A 520 -14.95 -25.32 -9.83
N VAL A 521 -13.64 -25.29 -10.04
CA VAL A 521 -12.81 -26.41 -10.53
C VAL A 521 -12.93 -27.69 -9.68
N PHE A 522 -13.54 -27.62 -8.49
CA PHE A 522 -13.76 -28.78 -7.63
C PHE A 522 -15.22 -28.97 -7.18
N GLY A 523 -16.12 -29.16 -8.14
CA GLY A 523 -17.38 -29.87 -7.87
C GLY A 523 -17.23 -31.35 -7.46
N GLY A 524 -16.02 -31.84 -7.15
CA GLY A 524 -15.80 -33.27 -6.83
C GLY A 524 -14.39 -33.70 -6.36
N GLY A 525 -13.51 -32.78 -5.94
CA GLY A 525 -12.24 -33.11 -5.28
C GLY A 525 -12.43 -33.29 -3.77
N ALA A 526 -11.50 -33.98 -3.10
CA ALA A 526 -11.62 -34.34 -1.69
C ALA A 526 -11.78 -33.09 -0.79
N GLY A 527 -13.02 -32.78 -0.44
CA GLY A 527 -13.40 -31.65 0.41
C GLY A 527 -14.09 -30.55 -0.40
N ASN A 528 -15.40 -30.41 -0.23
CA ASN A 528 -16.24 -29.28 -0.67
C ASN A 528 -15.80 -27.92 -0.07
N GLU A 529 -14.52 -27.58 -0.07
CA GLU A 529 -13.95 -26.44 0.67
C GLU A 529 -14.17 -25.07 -0.02
N GLY A 530 -14.78 -25.04 -1.21
CA GLY A 530 -15.31 -23.81 -1.81
C GLY A 530 -14.29 -22.69 -2.09
N GLN A 531 -12.98 -22.93 -1.89
CA GLN A 531 -11.91 -21.94 -2.02
C GLN A 531 -10.67 -22.57 -2.65
N ALA A 532 -10.77 -22.90 -3.96
CA ALA A 532 -9.70 -23.54 -4.72
C ALA A 532 -8.66 -22.58 -5.34
N ASN A 533 -8.41 -21.42 -4.73
CA ASN A 533 -7.33 -20.52 -5.16
C ASN A 533 -6.02 -20.90 -4.46
N GLY A 534 -5.49 -22.07 -4.80
CA GLY A 534 -4.21 -22.55 -4.29
C GLY A 534 -3.04 -21.79 -4.88
N PHE A 535 -2.03 -21.51 -4.05
CA PHE A 535 -0.72 -21.18 -4.58
C PHE A 535 -0.26 -22.30 -5.52
N GLY A 536 0.23 -21.93 -6.71
CA GLY A 536 1.06 -22.81 -7.51
C GLY A 536 2.19 -23.33 -6.67
N ASN A 537 2.09 -24.57 -6.21
CA ASN A 537 3.12 -25.15 -5.39
C ASN A 537 4.43 -25.08 -6.18
N VAL A 538 5.37 -24.24 -5.74
CA VAL A 538 6.69 -24.07 -6.38
C VAL A 538 7.44 -25.40 -6.50
N ARG A 539 6.96 -26.47 -5.88
CA ARG A 539 7.46 -27.83 -6.05
C ARG A 539 7.08 -28.47 -7.39
N VAL A 540 5.90 -28.18 -7.97
CA VAL A 540 5.41 -28.84 -9.21
C VAL A 540 5.15 -27.90 -10.38
N MET A 541 5.00 -26.59 -10.15
CA MET A 541 4.91 -25.65 -11.28
C MET A 541 6.14 -25.80 -12.18
N PRO A 542 5.97 -25.98 -13.49
CA PRO A 542 7.12 -26.15 -14.37
C PRO A 542 7.93 -24.86 -14.37
N TRP A 543 9.25 -24.97 -14.51
CA TRP A 543 10.10 -23.78 -14.61
C TRP A 543 9.72 -22.96 -15.85
N LYS A 544 9.70 -23.60 -17.02
CA LYS A 544 9.29 -22.99 -18.29
C LYS A 544 7.84 -23.32 -18.62
N GLN A 545 7.27 -22.56 -19.56
CA GLN A 545 5.95 -22.85 -20.11
C GLN A 545 5.86 -24.32 -20.60
N SER A 546 4.76 -24.99 -20.25
CA SER A 546 4.48 -26.39 -20.60
C SER A 546 3.07 -26.49 -21.20
N ASP A 547 2.65 -27.70 -21.55
CA ASP A 547 1.28 -27.99 -22.03
C ASP A 547 0.60 -29.07 -21.17
N TYR A 548 -0.72 -29.21 -21.35
CA TYR A 548 -1.54 -30.11 -20.55
C TYR A 548 -1.07 -31.56 -20.60
N ARG A 549 -0.78 -32.09 -21.80
CA ARG A 549 -0.35 -33.49 -21.96
C ARG A 549 1.01 -33.71 -21.31
N THR A 550 1.95 -32.80 -21.54
CA THR A 550 3.30 -32.87 -20.96
C THR A 550 3.26 -32.87 -19.44
N MET A 551 2.38 -32.05 -18.83
CA MET A 551 2.22 -32.03 -17.38
C MET A 551 1.59 -33.31 -16.86
N VAL A 552 0.49 -33.77 -17.44
CA VAL A 552 -0.19 -35.01 -17.03
C VAL A 552 0.71 -36.23 -17.15
N ASP A 553 1.53 -36.32 -18.21
CA ASP A 553 2.49 -37.42 -18.41
C ASP A 553 3.62 -37.46 -17.36
N ARG A 554 3.81 -36.36 -16.60
CA ARG A 554 4.75 -36.30 -15.47
C ARG A 554 4.14 -36.77 -14.15
N ALA A 555 2.86 -37.11 -14.12
CA ALA A 555 2.21 -37.64 -12.92
C ALA A 555 2.95 -38.88 -12.37
N GLY A 556 3.18 -38.93 -11.07
CA GLY A 556 3.94 -39.97 -10.38
C GLY A 556 5.44 -40.01 -10.69
N ARG A 557 5.97 -39.12 -11.55
CA ARG A 557 7.40 -39.07 -11.92
C ARG A 557 8.13 -37.99 -11.12
N THR A 558 8.52 -38.31 -9.89
CA THR A 558 9.24 -37.39 -9.00
C THR A 558 10.34 -38.10 -8.20
N ARG A 559 11.32 -37.33 -7.71
CA ARG A 559 12.32 -37.78 -6.71
C ARG A 559 11.88 -37.48 -5.27
N ASP A 560 10.73 -36.83 -5.11
CA ASP A 560 10.15 -36.48 -3.83
C ASP A 560 9.49 -37.72 -3.20
N PRO A 561 9.92 -38.17 -2.00
CA PRO A 561 9.38 -39.36 -1.36
C PRO A 561 7.95 -39.19 -0.81
N TYR A 562 7.36 -37.98 -0.85
CA TYR A 562 6.05 -37.66 -0.27
C TYR A 562 5.00 -37.31 -1.34
N GLY A 563 5.05 -38.02 -2.46
CA GLY A 563 4.42 -37.56 -3.71
C GLY A 563 2.92 -37.81 -3.89
N ALA A 564 2.22 -38.44 -2.94
CA ALA A 564 0.91 -39.05 -3.18
C ALA A 564 -0.20 -38.08 -3.67
N LEU A 565 -0.37 -36.90 -3.03
CA LEU A 565 -1.32 -35.88 -3.50
C LEU A 565 -0.73 -34.98 -4.58
N LEU A 566 0.49 -34.48 -4.36
CA LEU A 566 1.07 -33.37 -5.12
C LEU A 566 1.38 -33.73 -6.58
N TYR A 567 1.73 -34.98 -6.87
CA TYR A 567 2.16 -35.41 -8.21
C TYR A 567 1.12 -36.29 -8.91
N SER A 568 -0.16 -36.20 -8.51
CA SER A 568 -1.24 -36.87 -9.23
C SER A 568 -1.47 -36.25 -10.61
N ALA A 569 -2.09 -36.97 -11.53
CA ALA A 569 -2.45 -36.44 -12.86
C ALA A 569 -3.32 -35.18 -12.76
N ASN A 570 -4.19 -35.11 -11.74
CA ASN A 570 -5.04 -33.95 -11.49
C ASN A 570 -4.22 -32.72 -11.08
N SER A 571 -3.27 -32.92 -10.16
CA SER A 571 -2.38 -31.89 -9.63
C SER A 571 -1.48 -31.33 -10.72
N MET A 572 -0.92 -32.21 -11.55
CA MET A 572 -0.07 -31.81 -12.66
C MET A 572 -0.88 -31.05 -13.73
N ALA A 573 -2.09 -31.50 -14.05
CA ALA A 573 -2.98 -30.82 -15.00
C ALA A 573 -3.30 -29.38 -14.61
N ALA A 574 -3.52 -29.12 -13.31
CA ALA A 574 -3.80 -27.78 -12.78
C ALA A 574 -2.66 -26.78 -13.08
N ASN A 575 -1.42 -27.26 -13.17
CA ASN A 575 -0.22 -26.45 -13.40
C ASN A 575 0.15 -26.27 -14.89
N ALA A 576 -0.66 -26.76 -15.84
CA ALA A 576 -0.33 -26.72 -17.27
C ALA A 576 -0.40 -25.34 -17.94
N ALA A 577 -1.10 -24.39 -17.34
CA ALA A 577 -1.19 -23.01 -17.81
C ALA A 577 -0.27 -22.04 -17.04
N LEU A 578 0.66 -22.59 -16.22
CA LEU A 578 1.48 -21.87 -15.26
C LEU A 578 2.96 -22.22 -15.43
N TRP A 579 3.84 -21.27 -15.12
CA TRP A 579 5.28 -21.50 -15.05
C TRP A 579 5.98 -20.45 -14.19
N LEU A 580 7.14 -20.80 -13.65
CA LEU A 580 7.89 -19.97 -12.69
C LEU A 580 8.88 -19.01 -13.35
N GLU A 581 9.35 -19.29 -14.57
CA GLU A 581 10.27 -18.42 -15.30
C GLU A 581 9.59 -17.07 -15.56
N TYR A 582 10.35 -16.01 -15.32
CA TYR A 582 9.86 -14.67 -15.57
C TYR A 582 9.78 -14.47 -17.09
N THR A 583 8.57 -14.25 -17.55
CA THR A 583 8.27 -13.84 -18.92
C THR A 583 7.32 -12.64 -18.84
N PRO A 584 7.33 -11.72 -19.81
CA PRO A 584 6.45 -10.55 -19.79
C PRO A 584 5.00 -10.91 -19.43
N PHE A 585 4.44 -10.21 -18.45
CA PHE A 585 3.06 -10.38 -17.96
C PHE A 585 2.74 -11.73 -17.29
N ASN A 586 3.69 -12.66 -17.18
CA ASN A 586 3.52 -13.85 -16.35
C ASN A 586 3.52 -13.45 -14.87
N VAL A 587 2.51 -13.93 -14.14
CA VAL A 587 2.35 -13.76 -12.69
C VAL A 587 2.65 -15.04 -11.90
N GLN A 588 3.18 -16.07 -12.56
CA GLN A 588 3.82 -17.26 -11.97
C GLN A 588 2.96 -18.02 -10.96
N GLY A 589 1.65 -18.08 -11.18
CA GLY A 589 0.73 -18.83 -10.32
C GLY A 589 0.64 -18.29 -8.89
N ARG A 590 0.97 -17.01 -8.68
CA ARG A 590 0.71 -16.31 -7.43
C ARG A 590 -0.79 -16.16 -7.22
N SER A 591 -1.20 -16.15 -5.95
CA SER A 591 -2.60 -16.03 -5.54
C SER A 591 -3.35 -15.04 -6.42
N PRO A 592 -4.44 -15.46 -7.11
CA PRO A 592 -5.19 -14.56 -7.94
C PRO A 592 -5.77 -13.48 -7.05
N ILE A 593 -5.30 -12.29 -7.34
CA ILE A 593 -5.57 -11.06 -6.65
C ILE A 593 -7.07 -10.64 -6.83
N THR A 594 -7.96 -11.47 -7.38
CA THR A 594 -9.41 -11.20 -7.45
C THR A 594 -10.24 -12.46 -7.15
N GLY A 595 -10.47 -12.75 -5.88
CA GLY A 595 -11.40 -13.79 -5.44
C GLY A 595 -11.42 -13.93 -3.93
N SER A 596 -12.58 -14.25 -3.35
CA SER A 596 -12.71 -14.51 -1.92
C SER A 596 -11.83 -15.70 -1.55
N GLY A 597 -10.73 -15.44 -0.85
CA GLY A 597 -9.82 -16.45 -0.35
C GLY A 597 -8.77 -16.86 -1.38
N GLY A 598 -7.56 -16.34 -1.21
CA GLY A 598 -6.38 -17.16 -1.45
C GLY A 598 -6.37 -18.33 -0.48
N MET A 599 -5.93 -19.51 -0.93
CA MET A 599 -5.76 -20.67 -0.04
C MET A 599 -4.80 -20.32 1.08
N ARG A 600 -4.95 -21.02 2.18
CA ARG A 600 -4.13 -20.85 3.38
C ARG A 600 -2.63 -20.87 3.14
N ASP A 601 -2.16 -21.56 2.09
CA ASP A 601 -0.75 -21.76 1.73
C ASP A 601 -0.09 -20.58 0.99
N ASP A 602 -0.82 -19.51 0.61
CA ASP A 602 -0.22 -18.31 -0.01
C ASP A 602 0.13 -17.17 0.98
N ARG A 603 -0.40 -17.25 2.21
CA ARG A 603 -0.32 -16.20 3.24
C ARG A 603 0.98 -16.28 4.03
N GLN A 604 2.10 -15.88 3.42
CA GLN A 604 3.44 -15.95 4.00
C GLN A 604 4.06 -14.56 4.22
N THR A 605 4.81 -14.38 5.31
CA THR A 605 5.63 -13.17 5.52
C THR A 605 6.88 -13.17 4.63
N ILE A 606 7.36 -14.35 4.22
CA ILE A 606 8.46 -14.53 3.27
C ILE A 606 8.03 -15.57 2.23
N PRO A 607 8.06 -15.27 0.92
CA PRO A 607 7.66 -16.21 -0.11
C PRO A 607 8.47 -17.51 -0.08
N GLU A 608 7.82 -18.64 -0.34
CA GLU A 608 8.41 -19.98 -0.31
C GLU A 608 9.75 -20.10 -1.07
N PRO A 609 9.87 -19.71 -2.36
CA PRO A 609 11.15 -19.83 -3.07
C PRO A 609 12.26 -18.96 -2.48
N VAL A 610 11.90 -17.85 -1.84
CA VAL A 610 12.82 -16.95 -1.13
C VAL A 610 13.35 -17.65 0.12
N VAL A 611 12.48 -18.27 0.93
CA VAL A 611 12.90 -19.04 2.12
C VAL A 611 13.81 -20.21 1.74
N TRP A 612 13.49 -20.93 0.66
CA TRP A 612 14.35 -22.02 0.17
C TRP A 612 15.71 -21.52 -0.27
N HIS A 613 15.78 -20.45 -1.07
CA HIS A 613 17.07 -19.90 -1.50
C HIS A 613 17.92 -19.39 -0.31
N MET A 614 17.30 -18.75 0.68
CA MET A 614 17.98 -18.26 1.88
C MET A 614 18.60 -19.39 2.72
N ASN A 615 17.92 -20.53 2.82
CA ASN A 615 18.39 -21.67 3.62
C ASN A 615 19.32 -22.59 2.83
N LEU A 616 19.10 -22.72 1.53
CA LEU A 616 19.81 -23.60 0.61
C LEU A 616 20.33 -22.78 -0.60
N PRO A 617 21.36 -21.93 -0.42
CA PRO A 617 21.84 -21.04 -1.48
C PRO A 617 22.31 -21.77 -2.73
N ASP A 618 22.91 -22.95 -2.55
CA ASP A 618 23.38 -23.85 -3.62
C ASP A 618 22.41 -25.00 -3.88
N GLY A 619 21.22 -24.97 -3.27
CA GLY A 619 20.21 -26.00 -3.39
C GLY A 619 19.45 -25.95 -4.71
N ALA A 620 18.99 -27.11 -5.14
CA ALA A 620 18.13 -27.27 -6.30
C ALA A 620 16.76 -27.80 -5.87
N ARG A 621 15.72 -27.44 -6.65
CA ARG A 621 14.38 -27.96 -6.47
C ARG A 621 14.35 -29.47 -6.76
N PRO A 622 13.80 -30.31 -5.87
CA PRO A 622 13.82 -31.77 -6.05
C PRO A 622 13.11 -32.29 -7.31
N HIS A 623 12.05 -31.62 -7.76
CA HIS A 623 11.23 -32.06 -8.89
C HIS A 623 11.99 -32.07 -10.24
N ASP A 624 12.75 -31.01 -10.53
CA ASP A 624 13.36 -30.81 -11.84
C ASP A 624 14.83 -30.35 -11.80
N GLY A 625 15.42 -30.17 -10.61
CA GLY A 625 16.80 -29.74 -10.44
C GLY A 625 17.05 -28.25 -10.69
N THR A 626 16.00 -27.43 -10.89
CA THR A 626 16.17 -25.99 -11.09
C THR A 626 16.72 -25.34 -9.81
N PRO A 627 17.80 -24.53 -9.87
CA PRO A 627 18.36 -23.87 -8.69
C PRO A 627 17.34 -22.95 -7.99
N TRP A 628 17.26 -23.02 -6.66
CA TRP A 628 16.37 -22.14 -5.88
C TRP A 628 16.67 -20.66 -6.08
N ARG A 629 17.93 -20.32 -6.36
CA ARG A 629 18.34 -18.96 -6.74
C ARG A 629 17.55 -18.44 -7.95
N ALA A 630 17.48 -19.23 -9.03
CA ALA A 630 16.81 -18.82 -10.26
C ALA A 630 15.30 -18.68 -10.03
N ILE A 631 14.71 -19.64 -9.30
CA ILE A 631 13.29 -19.61 -8.94
C ILE A 631 12.96 -18.37 -8.11
N ALA A 632 13.75 -18.06 -7.08
CA ALA A 632 13.54 -16.89 -6.24
C ALA A 632 13.68 -15.58 -7.04
N LEU A 633 14.71 -15.48 -7.89
CA LEU A 633 14.93 -14.30 -8.71
C LEU A 633 13.73 -14.01 -9.61
N ASP A 634 13.34 -14.98 -10.43
CA ASP A 634 12.24 -14.77 -11.39
C ASP A 634 10.91 -14.59 -10.70
N TYR A 635 10.63 -15.36 -9.63
CA TYR A 635 9.41 -15.22 -8.86
C TYR A 635 9.24 -13.80 -8.30
N LEU A 636 10.33 -13.23 -7.78
CA LEU A 636 10.35 -11.85 -7.29
C LEU A 636 10.27 -10.83 -8.44
N THR A 637 10.87 -11.13 -9.59
CA THR A 637 10.83 -10.27 -10.79
C THR A 637 9.42 -10.16 -11.33
N GLY A 638 8.69 -11.27 -11.38
CA GLY A 638 7.36 -11.33 -11.96
C GLY A 638 6.38 -10.40 -11.28
N TYR A 639 6.67 -9.87 -10.08
CA TYR A 639 5.80 -8.90 -9.40
C TYR A 639 5.66 -7.60 -10.21
N VAL A 640 6.56 -7.36 -11.17
CA VAL A 640 6.43 -6.27 -12.15
C VAL A 640 5.19 -6.43 -13.05
N SER A 641 4.72 -7.66 -13.28
CA SER A 641 3.57 -7.94 -14.13
C SER A 641 2.23 -7.52 -13.50
N ASP A 642 2.18 -7.38 -12.17
CA ASP A 642 0.96 -7.01 -11.44
C ASP A 642 0.52 -5.57 -11.78
N PRO A 643 -0.80 -5.29 -11.92
CA PRO A 643 -1.31 -4.00 -12.38
C PRO A 643 -1.32 -2.92 -11.28
N VAL A 644 -0.19 -2.75 -10.58
CA VAL A 644 -0.01 -1.83 -9.44
C VAL A 644 1.16 -0.85 -9.65
N HIS A 645 1.84 -0.92 -10.79
CA HIS A 645 3.00 -0.08 -11.14
C HIS A 645 2.57 1.18 -11.89
N ALA A 646 1.69 1.97 -11.29
CA ALA A 646 1.20 3.19 -11.92
C ALA A 646 2.24 4.33 -11.92
N PHE A 647 2.12 5.26 -12.86
CA PHE A 647 3.09 6.34 -13.10
C PHE A 647 2.48 7.72 -12.82
N GLU A 648 2.75 8.26 -11.63
CA GLU A 648 2.36 9.62 -11.29
C GLU A 648 3.27 10.63 -12.00
N LYS A 649 2.66 11.50 -12.82
CA LYS A 649 3.37 12.48 -13.66
C LYS A 649 4.46 11.83 -14.51
N GLY A 650 4.16 10.61 -14.99
CA GLY A 650 5.02 9.85 -15.88
C GLY A 650 6.22 9.17 -15.23
N ARG A 651 6.26 9.08 -13.89
CA ARG A 651 7.28 8.32 -13.15
C ARG A 651 6.68 7.35 -12.15
N ASN A 652 7.36 6.24 -11.94
CA ASN A 652 6.95 5.24 -10.95
C ASN A 652 7.41 5.64 -9.53
N ARG A 653 6.87 6.74 -8.99
CA ARG A 653 7.20 7.31 -7.66
C ARG A 653 6.25 6.86 -6.56
N PRO A 654 6.73 6.65 -5.31
CA PRO A 654 5.84 6.25 -4.22
C PRO A 654 4.73 7.27 -3.94
N VAL A 655 3.51 6.78 -3.73
CA VAL A 655 2.27 7.60 -3.69
C VAL A 655 2.26 8.62 -2.55
N PHE A 656 2.79 8.24 -1.40
CA PHE A 656 2.78 9.06 -0.17
C PHE A 656 4.13 9.73 0.11
N LYS A 657 5.05 9.74 -0.87
CA LYS A 657 6.39 10.33 -0.69
C LYS A 657 6.28 11.84 -0.39
N GLY A 658 7.01 12.32 0.61
CA GLY A 658 6.95 13.69 1.11
C GLY A 658 5.66 14.09 1.85
N ALA A 659 4.62 13.24 1.84
CA ALA A 659 3.34 13.50 2.48
C ALA A 659 2.71 12.17 2.97
N PRO A 660 3.15 11.63 4.12
CA PRO A 660 2.70 10.32 4.59
C PRO A 660 1.19 10.22 4.83
N GLN A 661 0.52 11.34 5.11
CA GLN A 661 -0.92 11.43 5.32
C GLN A 661 -1.65 12.03 4.11
N ARG A 662 -1.04 11.98 2.91
CA ARG A 662 -1.67 12.42 1.65
C ARG A 662 -3.08 11.82 1.55
N PRO A 663 -4.12 12.62 1.30
CA PRO A 663 -5.51 12.17 1.32
C PRO A 663 -5.89 11.52 0.00
N VAL A 664 -5.30 10.36 -0.26
CA VAL A 664 -5.61 9.51 -1.38
C VAL A 664 -6.02 8.15 -0.85
N ALA A 665 -7.01 7.53 -1.47
CA ALA A 665 -7.48 6.21 -1.07
C ALA A 665 -8.05 5.44 -2.26
N ALA A 666 -8.23 4.14 -2.09
CA ALA A 666 -8.87 3.27 -3.03
C ALA A 666 -10.37 3.62 -3.16
N ARG A 667 -10.90 3.55 -4.38
CA ARG A 667 -12.33 3.75 -4.67
C ARG A 667 -12.84 2.67 -5.62
N ASN A 668 -14.09 2.26 -5.43
CA ASN A 668 -14.77 1.20 -6.18
C ASN A 668 -13.96 -0.10 -6.26
N HIS A 669 -13.39 -0.49 -5.12
CA HIS A 669 -12.75 -1.79 -5.02
C HIS A 669 -13.80 -2.92 -5.04
N TYR A 670 -13.35 -4.14 -5.32
CA TYR A 670 -14.22 -5.30 -5.35
C TYR A 670 -14.82 -5.65 -3.98
N TYR A 671 -14.02 -5.60 -2.91
CA TYR A 671 -14.48 -5.99 -1.58
C TYR A 671 -15.29 -4.90 -0.88
N GLY A 672 -15.50 -3.79 -1.56
CA GLY A 672 -16.28 -2.67 -1.07
C GLY A 672 -15.98 -1.40 -1.86
N PRO A 673 -16.89 -0.43 -1.81
CA PRO A 673 -16.81 0.77 -2.64
C PRO A 673 -15.60 1.68 -2.31
N GLY A 674 -14.78 1.33 -1.32
CA GLY A 674 -13.66 2.16 -0.86
C GLY A 674 -14.15 3.49 -0.31
N ASN A 675 -13.29 4.52 -0.34
CA ASN A 675 -13.70 5.86 0.09
C ASN A 675 -14.41 6.61 -1.05
N MET A 676 -15.72 6.41 -1.15
CA MET A 676 -16.58 7.10 -2.12
C MET A 676 -16.71 8.60 -1.87
N ALA A 677 -16.32 9.07 -0.70
CA ALA A 677 -16.39 10.48 -0.32
C ALA A 677 -15.20 11.29 -0.86
N LEU A 678 -14.15 10.68 -1.44
CA LEU A 678 -13.05 11.43 -2.07
C LEU A 678 -13.33 11.78 -3.53
N PRO A 679 -12.88 12.95 -4.02
CA PRO A 679 -12.99 13.32 -5.42
C PRO A 679 -12.16 12.37 -6.31
N PRO A 680 -12.57 12.12 -7.57
CA PRO A 680 -11.86 11.20 -8.48
C PRO A 680 -10.36 11.49 -8.64
N ALA A 681 -9.96 12.78 -8.65
CA ALA A 681 -8.55 13.20 -8.75
C ALA A 681 -7.68 12.81 -7.54
N GLN A 682 -8.28 12.33 -6.45
CA GLN A 682 -7.60 11.78 -5.27
C GLN A 682 -7.92 10.30 -5.05
N ALA A 683 -8.75 9.72 -5.92
CA ALA A 683 -9.19 8.34 -5.82
C ALA A 683 -8.29 7.46 -6.68
N TRP A 684 -7.69 6.47 -6.03
CA TRP A 684 -7.01 5.39 -6.73
C TRP A 684 -8.03 4.35 -7.12
N TYR A 685 -8.37 4.31 -8.41
CA TYR A 685 -9.23 3.26 -8.92
C TYR A 685 -8.38 2.02 -9.15
N GLN A 686 -8.81 0.93 -8.52
CA GLN A 686 -8.33 -0.41 -8.81
C GLN A 686 -9.59 -1.20 -9.12
N GLN A 687 -10.04 -1.12 -10.38
CA GLN A 687 -11.25 -1.73 -10.92
C GLN A 687 -10.84 -2.79 -11.95
N GLY A 688 -10.69 -4.03 -11.51
CA GLY A 688 -10.34 -5.17 -12.36
C GLY A 688 -11.53 -6.09 -12.59
N GLY A 689 -11.47 -6.91 -13.64
CA GLY A 689 -12.40 -8.03 -13.83
C GLY A 689 -11.92 -9.29 -13.14
N ARG A 690 -12.85 -10.12 -12.63
CA ARG A 690 -12.52 -11.45 -12.09
C ARG A 690 -12.41 -12.42 -13.26
N THR A 691 -11.31 -13.16 -13.35
CA THR A 691 -11.11 -14.17 -14.40
C THR A 691 -12.19 -15.26 -14.39
N TYR A 692 -12.83 -15.55 -13.24
CA TYR A 692 -13.98 -16.47 -13.16
C TYR A 692 -15.35 -15.81 -13.38
N ALA A 693 -15.48 -14.48 -13.21
CA ALA A 693 -16.71 -13.76 -13.57
C ALA A 693 -16.94 -13.77 -15.08
N TRP A 694 -15.91 -14.18 -15.83
CA TRP A 694 -15.97 -14.52 -17.23
C TRP A 694 -16.70 -15.85 -17.50
N VAL A 695 -17.27 -16.55 -16.50
CA VAL A 695 -17.98 -17.83 -16.72
C VAL A 695 -19.24 -17.94 -15.83
N ARG A 696 -20.40 -18.30 -16.42
CA ARG A 696 -21.64 -18.69 -15.68
C ARG A 696 -21.92 -20.18 -15.76
N GLY A 697 -22.33 -20.80 -14.63
CA GLY A 697 -22.84 -22.17 -14.56
C GLY A 697 -21.87 -23.25 -15.04
N THR A 698 -22.24 -24.53 -14.96
CA THR A 698 -21.48 -25.70 -15.46
C THR A 698 -21.42 -25.78 -17.00
N ASN A 699 -21.70 -24.68 -17.71
CA ASN A 699 -21.67 -24.57 -19.17
C ASN A 699 -20.72 -23.42 -19.58
N PRO A 700 -19.60 -23.69 -20.26
CA PRO A 700 -18.49 -22.74 -20.49
C PRO A 700 -18.78 -21.61 -21.50
N LEU A 701 -20.00 -21.42 -22.00
CA LEU A 701 -20.26 -20.57 -23.19
C LEU A 701 -20.94 -19.22 -22.94
N ARG A 702 -21.02 -18.69 -21.71
CA ARG A 702 -21.44 -17.28 -21.50
C ARG A 702 -20.61 -16.56 -20.45
N VAL A 703 -19.99 -15.49 -20.92
CA VAL A 703 -19.11 -14.57 -20.19
C VAL A 703 -19.95 -13.40 -19.65
N ALA A 704 -19.83 -13.06 -18.37
CA ALA A 704 -20.42 -11.82 -17.86
C ALA A 704 -19.40 -10.68 -17.97
N VAL A 705 -19.91 -9.47 -18.25
CA VAL A 705 -19.13 -8.24 -18.17
C VAL A 705 -18.58 -8.11 -16.74
N PRO A 706 -17.27 -7.84 -16.55
CA PRO A 706 -16.71 -7.49 -15.26
C PRO A 706 -17.55 -6.44 -14.53
N TYR A 707 -17.65 -6.51 -13.20
CA TYR A 707 -18.32 -5.49 -12.36
C TYR A 707 -17.82 -4.06 -12.66
N ALA A 708 -16.62 -3.90 -13.22
CA ALA A 708 -16.04 -2.63 -13.63
C ALA A 708 -15.20 -2.76 -14.93
N GLY A 709 -15.83 -3.17 -16.01
CA GLY A 709 -15.29 -3.12 -17.37
C GLY A 709 -16.44 -3.04 -18.38
N ASP A 710 -16.17 -2.64 -19.63
CA ASP A 710 -17.21 -2.53 -20.65
C ASP A 710 -17.57 -3.90 -21.25
N ALA A 711 -16.58 -4.82 -21.27
CA ALA A 711 -16.69 -6.19 -21.76
C ALA A 711 -15.64 -7.08 -21.09
N PRO A 712 -15.77 -8.42 -21.16
CA PRO A 712 -14.78 -9.36 -20.61
C PRO A 712 -13.35 -9.17 -21.12
N GLU A 713 -13.21 -8.77 -22.38
CA GLU A 713 -11.96 -8.41 -23.05
C GLU A 713 -11.61 -6.92 -22.95
N ARG A 714 -12.33 -6.14 -22.11
CA ARG A 714 -12.11 -4.71 -21.88
C ARG A 714 -12.26 -4.33 -20.41
N PRO A 715 -11.40 -4.83 -19.50
CA PRO A 715 -11.42 -4.40 -18.11
C PRO A 715 -10.82 -2.99 -18.00
N TYR A 716 -11.26 -2.19 -17.02
CA TYR A 716 -10.71 -0.83 -16.81
C TYR A 716 -9.27 -0.83 -16.27
N PHE A 717 -8.91 -1.87 -15.53
CA PHE A 717 -7.54 -2.20 -15.15
C PHE A 717 -7.37 -3.72 -15.24
N GLY A 718 -6.14 -4.22 -15.24
CA GLY A 718 -5.87 -5.66 -15.29
C GLY A 718 -6.68 -6.50 -14.28
N THR A 719 -6.63 -7.82 -14.44
CA THR A 719 -7.52 -8.79 -13.78
C THR A 719 -7.31 -8.95 -12.25
N PHE A 720 -6.50 -8.11 -11.60
CA PHE A 720 -5.90 -8.36 -10.29
C PHE A 720 -6.03 -7.14 -9.34
N GLN A 721 -6.75 -7.26 -8.20
CA GLN A 721 -6.93 -6.23 -7.15
C GLN A 721 -6.62 -6.67 -5.69
N ILE A 722 -5.45 -6.34 -5.13
CA ILE A 722 -5.04 -6.88 -3.80
C ILE A 722 -5.76 -6.07 -2.73
N ASP A 723 -6.57 -6.69 -1.87
CA ASP A 723 -7.10 -6.02 -0.67
C ASP A 723 -6.09 -6.01 0.48
N LYS A 724 -6.38 -5.26 1.54
CA LYS A 724 -5.47 -5.16 2.69
C LYS A 724 -5.25 -6.50 3.40
N LEU A 725 -6.30 -7.33 3.52
CA LEU A 725 -6.28 -8.66 4.15
C LEU A 725 -5.39 -9.67 3.40
N HIS A 726 -5.14 -9.44 2.11
CA HIS A 726 -4.38 -10.31 1.21
C HIS A 726 -3.09 -9.65 0.70
N GLY A 727 -2.66 -8.54 1.30
CA GLY A 727 -1.45 -7.78 0.93
C GLY A 727 -0.11 -8.45 1.27
N HIS A 728 0.01 -9.79 1.22
CA HIS A 728 1.22 -10.54 1.63
C HIS A 728 2.29 -10.66 0.52
N GLN A 729 2.27 -9.78 -0.47
CA GLN A 729 3.23 -9.77 -1.57
C GLN A 729 4.43 -8.92 -1.18
N PHE A 730 5.56 -9.56 -0.90
CA PHE A 730 6.76 -8.88 -0.37
C PHE A 730 7.96 -8.98 -1.34
N PRO A 731 7.92 -8.39 -2.55
CA PRO A 731 9.07 -8.45 -3.46
C PRO A 731 10.34 -7.86 -2.84
N GLY A 732 10.22 -6.92 -1.91
CA GLY A 732 11.35 -6.26 -1.23
C GLY A 732 12.38 -7.20 -0.59
N TRP A 733 12.01 -8.45 -0.27
CA TRP A 733 12.97 -9.48 0.15
C TRP A 733 14.11 -9.68 -0.84
N GLY A 734 13.86 -9.50 -2.14
CA GLY A 734 14.89 -9.66 -3.17
C GLY A 734 16.08 -8.73 -3.02
N SER A 735 15.89 -7.50 -2.52
CA SER A 735 17.02 -6.58 -2.30
C SER A 735 17.90 -6.98 -1.12
N LEU A 736 17.43 -7.88 -0.25
CA LEU A 736 18.21 -8.51 0.80
C LEU A 736 18.98 -9.75 0.30
N LEU A 737 18.63 -10.27 -0.87
CA LEU A 737 19.26 -11.46 -1.48
C LEU A 737 20.22 -11.12 -2.62
N PHE A 738 19.84 -10.14 -3.43
CA PHE A 738 20.51 -9.78 -4.66
C PHE A 738 20.99 -8.33 -4.60
N ARG A 739 22.17 -8.08 -5.17
CA ARG A 739 22.80 -6.75 -5.29
C ARG A 739 22.11 -5.93 -6.38
N THR A 740 20.83 -5.60 -6.19
CA THR A 740 20.03 -4.73 -7.06
C THR A 740 18.95 -3.97 -6.27
N PRO A 741 18.65 -2.70 -6.63
CA PRO A 741 17.55 -1.94 -6.05
C PRO A 741 16.18 -2.32 -6.64
N GLU A 742 16.14 -3.17 -7.67
CA GLU A 742 14.94 -3.59 -8.37
C GLU A 742 13.78 -3.95 -7.43
N PHE A 743 14.05 -4.81 -6.47
CA PHE A 743 13.04 -5.40 -5.61
C PHE A 743 12.50 -4.41 -4.58
N ALA A 744 13.30 -3.42 -4.19
CA ALA A 744 12.84 -2.28 -3.41
C ALA A 744 11.86 -1.42 -4.23
N PHE A 745 12.14 -1.22 -5.54
CA PHE A 745 11.22 -0.50 -6.43
C PHE A 745 9.90 -1.24 -6.63
N LEU A 746 9.91 -2.57 -6.69
CA LEU A 746 8.68 -3.35 -6.72
C LEU A 746 7.97 -3.29 -5.36
N GLY A 747 8.72 -3.43 -4.25
CA GLY A 747 8.22 -3.47 -2.88
C GLY A 747 7.39 -2.26 -2.47
N HIS A 748 7.83 -1.03 -2.78
CA HIS A 748 7.08 0.15 -2.36
C HIS A 748 5.69 0.24 -3.01
N ARG A 749 5.47 -0.38 -4.18
CA ARG A 749 4.16 -0.37 -4.85
C ARG A 749 3.13 -1.22 -4.15
N PHE A 750 3.53 -2.39 -3.67
CA PHE A 750 2.67 -3.22 -2.84
C PHE A 750 2.38 -2.56 -1.49
N TRP A 751 3.35 -1.82 -0.94
CA TRP A 751 3.11 -1.01 0.25
C TRP A 751 2.15 0.16 0.00
N ASP A 752 2.34 0.92 -1.09
CA ASP A 752 1.43 2.01 -1.49
C ASP A 752 0.00 1.50 -1.66
N GLN A 753 -0.17 0.36 -2.34
CA GLN A 753 -1.45 -0.26 -2.52
C GLN A 753 -2.13 -0.62 -1.19
N ASN A 754 -1.38 -1.23 -0.25
CA ASN A 754 -1.90 -1.53 1.08
C ASN A 754 -2.42 -0.27 1.79
N ARG A 755 -1.64 0.82 1.74
CA ARG A 755 -1.98 2.11 2.36
C ARG A 755 -3.16 2.83 1.69
N LEU A 756 -3.39 2.60 0.40
CA LEU A 756 -4.55 3.13 -0.31
C LEU A 756 -5.87 2.53 0.19
N TYR A 757 -5.89 1.31 0.74
CA TYR A 757 -7.10 0.76 1.37
C TYR A 757 -7.45 1.46 2.67
N SER A 758 -6.45 1.50 3.55
CA SER A 758 -6.47 2.25 4.79
C SER A 758 -5.03 2.56 5.17
N ASN A 759 -4.77 3.83 5.44
CA ASN A 759 -3.44 4.35 5.69
C ASN A 759 -3.11 4.24 7.19
N ASP A 760 -3.21 3.03 7.73
CA ASP A 760 -2.99 2.66 9.13
C ASP A 760 -2.30 1.28 9.24
N ILE A 761 -1.57 1.05 10.33
CA ILE A 761 -0.93 -0.23 10.66
C ILE A 761 -1.63 -0.86 11.87
N ILE A 762 -1.77 -0.10 12.94
CA ILE A 762 -2.39 -0.49 14.20
C ILE A 762 -3.31 0.62 14.76
N GLY A 763 -3.11 1.88 14.34
CA GLY A 763 -3.81 3.06 14.86
C GLY A 763 -5.27 3.24 14.44
N ASP A 764 -5.94 2.20 13.95
CA ASP A 764 -7.34 2.27 13.53
C ASP A 764 -8.27 2.59 14.71
N ALA A 765 -9.32 3.37 14.46
CA ALA A 765 -10.24 3.78 15.53
C ALA A 765 -11.15 2.63 16.02
N ALA A 766 -11.27 1.55 15.24
CA ALA A 766 -12.17 0.44 15.54
C ALA A 766 -11.53 -0.59 16.49
N LEU A 767 -10.21 -0.53 16.70
CA LEU A 767 -9.41 -1.51 17.45
C LEU A 767 -9.42 -2.90 16.80
N ASP A 768 -9.39 -2.96 15.47
CA ASP A 768 -9.43 -4.24 14.75
C ASP A 768 -8.03 -4.70 14.32
N LEU A 769 -7.13 -3.77 13.96
CA LEU A 769 -5.85 -4.11 13.31
C LEU A 769 -4.85 -4.82 14.23
N TRP A 770 -4.83 -4.54 15.53
CA TRP A 770 -3.86 -5.09 16.48
C TRP A 770 -3.94 -6.62 16.68
N ALA A 771 -5.09 -7.22 16.33
CA ALA A 771 -5.34 -8.66 16.39
C ALA A 771 -5.69 -9.25 15.01
N ALA A 772 -5.66 -8.42 13.96
CA ALA A 772 -5.95 -8.81 12.60
C ALA A 772 -4.68 -8.90 11.76
N ARG A 773 -4.77 -9.76 10.77
CA ARG A 773 -3.65 -10.13 9.92
C ARG A 773 -3.17 -8.92 9.09
N GLU A 774 -4.09 -8.19 8.47
CA GLU A 774 -3.78 -7.01 7.65
C GLU A 774 -2.90 -5.94 8.33
N GLY A 775 -3.04 -5.74 9.65
CA GLY A 775 -2.17 -4.85 10.43
C GLY A 775 -0.72 -5.35 10.47
N ALA A 776 -0.52 -6.65 10.66
CA ALA A 776 0.80 -7.27 10.62
C ALA A 776 1.45 -7.19 9.22
N TRP A 777 0.67 -7.20 8.14
CA TRP A 777 1.18 -7.12 6.78
C TRP A 777 1.63 -5.70 6.50
N ALA A 778 0.82 -4.72 6.90
CA ALA A 778 1.15 -3.31 6.81
C ALA A 778 2.45 -2.99 7.61
N PHE A 779 2.60 -3.58 8.80
CA PHE A 779 3.82 -3.48 9.59
C PHE A 779 5.03 -4.06 8.86
N LEU A 780 4.91 -5.26 8.27
CA LEU A 780 6.01 -5.90 7.56
C LEU A 780 6.40 -5.16 6.27
N HIS A 781 5.42 -4.63 5.53
CA HIS A 781 5.67 -3.75 4.40
C HIS A 781 6.47 -2.52 4.82
N ALA A 782 6.07 -1.86 5.91
CA ALA A 782 6.81 -0.72 6.45
C ALA A 782 8.23 -1.11 6.87
N ALA A 783 8.42 -2.26 7.53
CA ALA A 783 9.75 -2.74 7.93
C ALA A 783 10.67 -3.00 6.72
N LEU A 784 10.15 -3.63 5.66
CA LEU A 784 10.91 -3.87 4.41
C LEU A 784 11.18 -2.57 3.64
N ALA A 785 10.20 -1.67 3.57
CA ALA A 785 10.36 -0.35 2.95
C ALA A 785 11.41 0.49 3.70
N TRP A 786 11.45 0.43 5.03
CA TRP A 786 12.48 1.06 5.86
C TRP A 786 13.85 0.41 5.67
N LYS A 787 13.90 -0.92 5.57
CA LYS A 787 15.16 -1.65 5.38
C LYS A 787 15.79 -1.31 4.03
N THR A 788 14.97 -1.17 2.99
CA THR A 788 15.38 -0.91 1.60
C THR A 788 15.19 0.55 1.18
N ALA A 789 15.08 1.46 2.15
CA ALA A 789 14.82 2.88 1.90
C ALA A 789 16.04 3.60 1.28
N SER A 790 15.75 4.68 0.56
CA SER A 790 16.76 5.56 -0.02
C SER A 790 16.24 6.99 -0.09
N ALA A 791 16.83 7.91 0.67
CA ALA A 791 16.48 9.33 0.63
C ALA A 791 16.84 10.01 -0.70
N THR A 792 17.83 9.49 -1.42
CA THR A 792 18.33 10.07 -2.67
C THR A 792 17.59 9.53 -3.90
N SER A 793 16.86 8.43 -3.76
CA SER A 793 15.99 7.88 -4.80
C SER A 793 14.65 8.64 -4.87
N GLN A 794 14.18 8.87 -6.10
CA GLN A 794 12.81 9.36 -6.33
C GLN A 794 11.78 8.23 -6.38
N ARG A 795 12.25 6.98 -6.49
CA ARG A 795 11.42 5.77 -6.58
C ARG A 795 11.28 5.03 -5.25
N LEU A 796 11.99 5.43 -4.21
CA LEU A 796 11.91 4.83 -2.89
C LEU A 796 11.55 5.87 -1.84
N TYR A 797 10.96 5.41 -0.75
CA TYR A 797 10.85 6.19 0.48
C TYR A 797 12.22 6.31 1.14
N SER A 798 12.43 7.35 1.94
CA SER A 798 13.51 7.42 2.94
C SER A 798 13.09 6.75 4.24
N ARG A 799 14.06 6.32 5.05
CA ARG A 799 13.84 5.78 6.41
C ARG A 799 13.05 6.76 7.27
N ARG A 800 13.35 8.06 7.13
CA ARG A 800 12.61 9.13 7.81
C ARG A 800 11.15 9.14 7.39
N GLU A 801 10.85 9.15 6.09
CA GLU A 801 9.46 9.13 5.61
C GLU A 801 8.68 7.89 6.08
N VAL A 802 9.34 6.72 6.15
CA VAL A 802 8.71 5.50 6.68
C VAL A 802 8.44 5.61 8.18
N LEU A 803 9.43 6.07 8.96
CA LEU A 803 9.27 6.22 10.41
C LEU A 803 8.26 7.31 10.77
N ASP A 804 8.22 8.42 10.03
CA ASP A 804 7.25 9.50 10.25
C ASP A 804 5.80 8.98 10.14
N PHE A 805 5.54 8.04 9.22
CA PHE A 805 4.24 7.36 9.12
C PHE A 805 3.98 6.42 10.30
N VAL A 806 4.92 5.52 10.59
CA VAL A 806 4.73 4.45 11.58
C VAL A 806 4.64 5.01 12.99
N VAL A 807 5.47 5.98 13.34
CA VAL A 807 5.43 6.66 14.64
C VAL A 807 4.09 7.36 14.83
N PHE A 808 3.62 8.08 13.83
CA PHE A 808 2.31 8.75 13.89
C PHE A 808 1.18 7.74 14.13
N ASP A 809 1.17 6.60 13.43
CA ASP A 809 0.16 5.56 13.59
C ASP A 809 0.21 4.88 14.97
N PHE A 810 1.41 4.57 15.46
CA PHE A 810 1.60 3.96 16.78
C PHE A 810 1.28 4.93 17.93
N GLU A 811 1.58 6.22 17.78
CA GLU A 811 1.20 7.25 18.75
C GLU A 811 -0.32 7.47 18.77
N LEU A 812 -1.00 7.38 17.63
CA LEU A 812 -2.46 7.37 17.60
C LEU A 812 -3.04 6.16 18.35
N PHE A 813 -2.49 4.96 18.15
CA PHE A 813 -2.90 3.80 18.94
C PHE A 813 -2.61 4.00 20.42
N HIS A 814 -1.44 4.56 20.74
CA HIS A 814 -1.05 4.86 22.11
C HIS A 814 -2.12 5.72 22.80
N ASP A 815 -2.49 6.83 22.17
CA ASP A 815 -3.37 7.83 22.77
C ASP A 815 -4.85 7.40 22.75
N ARG A 816 -5.29 6.63 21.74
CA ARG A 816 -6.69 6.18 21.59
C ARG A 816 -7.03 4.93 22.40
N HIS A 817 -6.09 4.01 22.52
CA HIS A 817 -6.38 2.65 23.01
C HIS A 817 -5.47 2.23 24.15
N TYR A 818 -4.16 2.49 24.07
CA TYR A 818 -3.21 2.00 25.07
C TYR A 818 -3.29 2.77 26.39
N ALA A 819 -3.04 4.08 26.36
CA ALA A 819 -3.01 4.95 27.54
C ALA A 819 -4.36 5.64 27.84
N ALA A 820 -5.37 5.41 26.99
CA ALA A 820 -6.71 5.96 27.17
C ALA A 820 -7.38 5.49 28.48
N THR A 821 -8.45 6.19 28.89
CA THR A 821 -9.30 5.81 30.03
C THR A 821 -10.77 5.81 29.59
N PRO A 822 -11.39 4.64 29.41
CA PRO A 822 -10.81 3.30 29.51
C PRO A 822 -9.85 2.97 28.34
N GLY A 823 -8.88 2.08 28.60
CA GLY A 823 -7.85 1.66 27.65
C GLY A 823 -7.07 0.42 28.13
N PHE A 824 -6.06 -0.05 27.41
CA PHE A 824 -5.30 -1.25 27.80
C PHE A 824 -4.51 -1.08 29.11
N LEU A 825 -3.98 0.11 29.39
CA LEU A 825 -3.35 0.43 30.67
C LEU A 825 -4.37 0.70 31.78
N ASN A 826 -5.56 1.15 31.41
CA ASN A 826 -6.65 1.49 32.32
C ASN A 826 -7.90 0.66 31.99
N PRO A 827 -7.85 -0.68 32.13
CA PRO A 827 -8.95 -1.54 31.73
C PRO A 827 -10.17 -1.26 32.63
N PRO A 828 -11.39 -1.16 32.04
CA PRO A 828 -12.59 -0.87 32.81
C PRO A 828 -12.98 -2.06 33.69
N ALA A 829 -13.58 -1.78 34.85
CA ALA A 829 -14.14 -2.81 35.74
C ALA A 829 -15.55 -3.28 35.31
N ASN A 830 -16.26 -2.46 34.54
CA ASN A 830 -17.60 -2.75 34.00
C ASN A 830 -17.60 -2.71 32.47
N LEU A 831 -18.05 -3.79 31.86
CA LEU A 831 -18.16 -3.99 30.41
C LEU A 831 -19.52 -3.59 29.83
N MET A 832 -20.48 -3.23 30.69
CA MET A 832 -21.83 -2.81 30.32
C MET A 832 -22.14 -1.38 30.79
N PRO A 833 -21.40 -0.35 30.32
CA PRO A 833 -21.71 1.05 30.66
C PRO A 833 -23.11 1.43 30.17
N GLY A 834 -23.94 2.00 31.06
CA GLY A 834 -25.34 2.32 30.74
C GLY A 834 -26.20 1.08 30.45
N GLY A 835 -25.79 -0.11 30.91
CA GLY A 835 -26.51 -1.37 30.70
C GLY A 835 -26.32 -2.00 29.32
N GLN A 836 -25.46 -1.45 28.47
CA GLN A 836 -25.20 -1.95 27.12
C GLN A 836 -23.78 -2.50 27.00
N LEU A 837 -23.63 -3.69 26.40
CA LEU A 837 -22.33 -4.32 26.19
C LEU A 837 -21.44 -3.45 25.31
N ASN A 838 -20.22 -3.15 25.80
CA ASN A 838 -19.18 -2.51 25.02
C ASN A 838 -18.04 -3.51 24.76
N LEU A 839 -17.97 -4.02 23.53
CA LEU A 839 -16.95 -5.00 23.14
C LEU A 839 -15.53 -4.43 23.14
N THR A 840 -15.35 -3.13 22.90
CA THR A 840 -14.04 -2.48 22.99
C THR A 840 -13.54 -2.47 24.44
N HIS A 841 -14.42 -2.19 25.40
CA HIS A 841 -14.11 -2.30 26.84
C HIS A 841 -13.77 -3.74 27.23
N ALA A 842 -14.50 -4.71 26.69
CA ALA A 842 -14.26 -6.13 26.92
C ALA A 842 -12.87 -6.55 26.41
N VAL A 843 -12.45 -6.05 25.23
CA VAL A 843 -11.09 -6.26 24.69
C VAL A 843 -10.01 -5.68 25.61
N TYR A 844 -10.16 -4.42 26.08
CA TYR A 844 -9.19 -3.81 27.00
C TYR A 844 -9.01 -4.63 28.28
N ALA A 845 -10.11 -5.09 28.87
CA ALA A 845 -10.10 -5.92 30.07
C ALA A 845 -9.53 -7.31 29.81
N ALA A 846 -9.97 -8.01 28.75
CA ALA A 846 -9.54 -9.37 28.43
C ALA A 846 -8.05 -9.45 28.11
N ALA A 847 -7.51 -8.46 27.40
CA ALA A 847 -6.11 -8.46 26.98
C ALA A 847 -5.13 -8.52 28.17
N ARG A 848 -5.50 -7.90 29.30
CA ARG A 848 -4.74 -7.99 30.56
C ARG A 848 -4.53 -9.42 31.02
N HIS A 849 -5.46 -10.32 30.75
CA HIS A 849 -5.44 -11.70 31.22
C HIS A 849 -4.95 -12.68 30.15
N PHE A 850 -5.38 -12.49 28.90
CA PHE A 850 -5.21 -13.48 27.84
C PHE A 850 -4.21 -13.08 26.74
N GLY A 851 -3.71 -11.84 26.76
CA GLY A 851 -2.84 -11.31 25.72
C GLY A 851 -3.63 -10.80 24.51
N VAL A 852 -3.14 -11.03 23.30
CA VAL A 852 -3.83 -10.54 22.09
C VAL A 852 -5.17 -11.24 21.89
N VAL A 853 -6.25 -10.45 21.72
CA VAL A 853 -7.65 -10.91 21.54
C VAL A 853 -8.36 -10.04 20.51
N ALA A 854 -9.39 -10.57 19.86
CA ALA A 854 -10.23 -9.87 18.90
C ALA A 854 -11.68 -9.79 19.43
N LYS A 855 -12.50 -8.97 18.76
CA LYS A 855 -13.93 -8.83 19.02
C LYS A 855 -14.74 -9.16 17.76
N GLY A 856 -15.98 -9.58 17.95
CA GLY A 856 -16.94 -9.81 16.86
C GLY A 856 -18.31 -10.21 17.41
N GLY A 857 -19.18 -10.76 16.55
CA GLY A 857 -20.53 -11.20 16.96
C GLY A 857 -20.52 -12.22 18.11
N TRP A 858 -19.44 -12.99 18.23
CA TRP A 858 -19.24 -14.00 19.27
C TRP A 858 -18.75 -13.44 20.63
N GLY A 859 -18.58 -12.12 20.76
CA GLY A 859 -17.94 -11.50 21.92
C GLY A 859 -16.43 -11.32 21.74
N VAL A 860 -15.65 -11.70 22.76
CA VAL A 860 -14.18 -11.65 22.77
C VAL A 860 -13.61 -13.04 22.52
N TYR A 861 -12.68 -13.15 21.58
CA TYR A 861 -12.09 -14.43 21.17
C TYR A 861 -10.62 -14.26 20.74
N GLN A 862 -9.92 -15.38 20.54
CA GLN A 862 -8.63 -15.39 19.84
C GLN A 862 -8.76 -16.11 18.52
N HIS A 863 -8.45 -15.40 17.43
CA HIS A 863 -8.33 -16.00 16.11
C HIS A 863 -6.89 -16.48 15.92
N GLU A 864 -6.67 -17.79 16.09
CA GLU A 864 -5.31 -18.33 16.20
C GLU A 864 -4.48 -18.08 14.95
N PHE A 865 -5.13 -18.16 13.78
CA PHE A 865 -4.59 -17.80 12.48
C PHE A 865 -4.20 -16.31 12.39
N SER A 866 -5.15 -15.37 12.49
CA SER A 866 -4.88 -13.94 12.27
C SER A 866 -3.84 -13.35 13.21
N ILE A 867 -3.87 -13.74 14.49
CA ILE A 867 -2.98 -13.20 15.52
C ILE A 867 -1.55 -13.76 15.38
N GLY A 868 -1.38 -14.99 14.85
CA GLY A 868 -0.06 -15.62 14.70
C GLY A 868 0.90 -14.78 13.86
N TYR A 869 0.38 -14.15 12.82
CA TYR A 869 1.17 -13.33 11.90
C TYR A 869 1.71 -12.03 12.47
N TRP A 870 1.03 -11.40 13.44
CA TRP A 870 1.59 -10.26 14.15
C TRP A 870 2.90 -10.62 14.83
N LEU A 871 2.97 -11.79 15.48
CA LEU A 871 4.20 -12.25 16.11
C LEU A 871 5.31 -12.48 15.07
N SER A 872 4.99 -13.09 13.92
CA SER A 872 5.94 -13.27 12.81
C SER A 872 6.44 -11.93 12.26
N ALA A 873 5.55 -10.95 12.10
CA ALA A 873 5.90 -9.62 11.61
C ALA A 873 6.77 -8.84 12.61
N LEU A 874 6.45 -8.90 13.90
CA LEU A 874 7.24 -8.29 14.98
C LEU A 874 8.64 -8.90 15.07
N ALA A 875 8.73 -10.22 15.02
CA ALA A 875 9.99 -10.95 15.03
C ALA A 875 10.85 -10.63 13.79
N THR A 876 10.22 -10.50 12.64
CA THR A 876 10.89 -10.07 11.40
C THR A 876 11.34 -8.61 11.49
N GLY A 877 10.51 -7.72 12.03
CA GLY A 877 10.86 -6.31 12.24
C GLY A 877 12.07 -6.13 13.16
N GLU A 878 12.19 -6.95 14.21
CA GLU A 878 13.38 -6.98 15.08
C GLU A 878 14.62 -7.40 14.29
N LYS A 879 14.51 -8.49 13.51
CA LYS A 879 15.60 -9.01 12.68
C LYS A 879 16.09 -8.02 11.62
N LEU A 880 15.18 -7.22 11.05
CA LEU A 880 15.52 -6.16 10.10
C LEU A 880 16.15 -4.93 10.76
N GLY A 881 16.01 -4.77 12.09
CA GLY A 881 16.42 -3.61 12.87
C GLY A 881 15.34 -2.51 12.99
N PHE A 882 14.15 -2.76 12.44
CA PHE A 882 13.06 -1.79 12.40
C PHE A 882 12.46 -1.51 13.79
N ASN A 883 12.31 -2.54 14.62
CA ASN A 883 11.81 -2.39 15.99
C ASN A 883 12.71 -1.48 16.83
N ALA A 884 14.03 -1.65 16.73
CA ALA A 884 15.00 -0.80 17.41
C ALA A 884 14.90 0.66 16.92
N ALA A 885 14.74 0.88 15.61
CA ALA A 885 14.54 2.21 15.06
C ALA A 885 13.24 2.86 15.55
N LEU A 886 12.14 2.10 15.66
CA LEU A 886 10.86 2.60 16.18
C LEU A 886 10.94 3.00 17.65
N ARG A 887 11.59 2.17 18.49
CA ARG A 887 11.85 2.49 19.91
C ARG A 887 12.67 3.78 20.06
N ALA A 888 13.69 3.96 19.23
CA ALA A 888 14.53 5.14 19.25
C ALA A 888 13.80 6.40 18.76
N ALA A 889 12.84 6.25 17.84
CA ALA A 889 12.13 7.38 17.24
C ALA A 889 11.04 7.98 18.14
N SER A 890 10.33 7.16 18.93
CA SER A 890 9.32 7.65 19.87
C SER A 890 9.17 6.74 21.10
N PRO A 891 9.24 7.27 22.32
CA PRO A 891 8.96 6.51 23.54
C PRO A 891 7.55 5.92 23.59
N ARG A 892 6.56 6.62 23.02
CA ARG A 892 5.16 6.14 22.97
C ARG A 892 5.03 4.98 22.00
N ALA A 893 5.61 5.11 20.81
CA ALA A 893 5.61 4.01 19.84
C ALA A 893 6.39 2.79 20.35
N GLY A 894 7.54 3.02 21.01
CA GLY A 894 8.30 1.97 21.69
C GLY A 894 7.50 1.26 22.77
N ALA A 895 6.76 2.00 23.60
CA ALA A 895 5.90 1.43 24.64
C ALA A 895 4.80 0.52 24.06
N VAL A 896 4.15 0.95 22.97
CA VAL A 896 3.14 0.13 22.26
C VAL A 896 3.77 -1.13 21.68
N LEU A 897 4.93 -1.01 21.02
CA LEU A 897 5.64 -2.14 20.43
C LEU A 897 6.03 -3.20 21.47
N ASP A 898 6.66 -2.78 22.57
CA ASP A 898 7.11 -3.69 23.63
C ASP A 898 5.93 -4.30 24.38
N TRP A 899 4.86 -3.53 24.61
CA TRP A 899 3.60 -4.04 25.13
C TRP A 899 2.99 -5.11 24.22
N LEU A 900 2.95 -4.90 22.91
CA LEU A 900 2.41 -5.86 21.96
C LEU A 900 3.19 -7.18 21.97
N ILE A 901 4.53 -7.11 22.02
CA ILE A 901 5.40 -8.30 22.20
C ILE A 901 5.06 -9.02 23.52
N ALA A 902 4.88 -8.29 24.61
CA ALA A 902 4.49 -8.88 25.90
C ALA A 902 3.10 -9.53 25.86
N MET A 903 2.13 -8.94 25.16
CA MET A 903 0.80 -9.54 24.97
C MET A 903 0.86 -10.82 24.14
N HIS A 904 1.74 -10.89 23.14
CA HIS A 904 1.99 -12.14 22.42
C HIS A 904 2.63 -13.20 23.31
N ARG A 905 3.64 -12.87 24.14
CA ARG A 905 4.19 -13.82 25.12
C ARG A 905 3.10 -14.37 26.04
N LYS A 906 2.25 -13.49 26.57
CA LYS A 906 1.13 -13.87 27.44
C LYS A 906 0.18 -14.86 26.76
N ARG A 907 -0.22 -14.57 25.52
CA ARG A 907 -1.04 -15.46 24.71
C ARG A 907 -0.35 -16.81 24.48
N ILE A 908 0.87 -16.80 23.94
CA ILE A 908 1.59 -18.02 23.53
C ILE A 908 1.80 -18.94 24.73
N VAL A 909 2.34 -18.41 25.83
CA VAL A 909 2.59 -19.19 27.05
C VAL A 909 1.27 -19.70 27.63
N GLY A 910 0.28 -18.81 27.80
CA GLY A 910 -1.01 -19.18 28.39
C GLY A 910 -1.75 -20.25 27.60
N ARG A 911 -1.80 -20.11 26.27
CA ARG A 911 -2.47 -21.06 25.38
C ARG A 911 -1.77 -22.42 25.30
N ILE A 912 -0.43 -22.45 25.25
CA ILE A 912 0.35 -23.70 25.18
C ILE A 912 0.37 -24.43 26.52
N VAL A 913 0.56 -23.70 27.63
CA VAL A 913 0.78 -24.31 28.95
C VAL A 913 -0.54 -24.52 29.69
N GLY A 914 -1.44 -23.53 29.69
CA GLY A 914 -2.65 -23.52 30.52
C GLY A 914 -3.95 -23.72 29.77
N GLY A 915 -3.94 -23.66 28.43
CA GLY A 915 -5.16 -23.73 27.61
C GLY A 915 -5.09 -24.79 26.51
N ALA A 916 -4.20 -25.79 26.62
CA ALA A 916 -3.97 -26.77 25.58
C ALA A 916 -5.26 -27.49 25.16
N THR A 917 -6.14 -27.81 26.12
CA THR A 917 -7.38 -28.57 25.92
C THR A 917 -8.65 -27.73 25.82
N LEU A 918 -8.55 -26.41 25.59
CA LEU A 918 -9.72 -25.58 25.35
C LEU A 918 -10.41 -25.90 24.03
N PRO A 919 -11.70 -26.24 23.99
CA PRO A 919 -12.39 -26.51 22.73
C PRO A 919 -12.49 -25.21 21.90
N PRO A 920 -12.49 -25.34 20.56
CA PRO A 920 -12.74 -24.20 19.70
C PRO A 920 -14.14 -23.61 19.91
N LEU A 921 -14.27 -22.31 19.70
CA LEU A 921 -15.54 -21.60 19.73
C LEU A 921 -16.37 -21.95 18.50
N ASP A 922 -17.65 -22.31 18.72
CA ASP A 922 -18.61 -22.64 17.66
C ASP A 922 -18.10 -23.70 16.67
N HIS A 923 -17.33 -24.68 17.17
CA HIS A 923 -16.72 -25.75 16.37
C HIS A 923 -15.78 -25.25 15.25
N VAL A 924 -15.36 -23.97 15.27
CA VAL A 924 -14.43 -23.39 14.29
C VAL A 924 -12.98 -23.67 14.72
N PRO A 925 -12.21 -24.50 13.98
CA PRO A 925 -11.00 -25.18 14.48
C PRO A 925 -9.78 -24.29 14.76
N TYR A 926 -9.91 -22.98 14.56
CA TYR A 926 -8.89 -21.95 14.76
C TYR A 926 -9.38 -20.74 15.58
N MET A 927 -10.55 -20.84 16.21
CA MET A 927 -11.16 -19.80 17.05
C MET A 927 -11.23 -20.27 18.50
N GLN A 928 -10.71 -19.49 19.44
CA GLN A 928 -10.77 -19.78 20.88
C GLN A 928 -11.65 -18.77 21.60
N GLY A 929 -12.66 -19.24 22.33
CA GLY A 929 -13.57 -18.39 23.09
C GLY A 929 -12.89 -17.80 24.33
N ILE A 930 -13.02 -16.49 24.53
CA ILE A 930 -12.64 -15.83 25.79
C ILE A 930 -13.91 -15.52 26.58
N TRP A 931 -14.65 -14.47 26.22
CA TRP A 931 -15.89 -14.07 26.88
C TRP A 931 -16.99 -13.83 25.84
N GLY A 932 -18.10 -14.57 25.93
CA GLY A 932 -19.27 -14.35 25.10
C GLY A 932 -20.19 -13.25 25.66
N PRO A 933 -21.11 -12.68 24.86
CA PRO A 933 -22.08 -11.69 25.32
C PRO A 933 -22.89 -12.17 26.53
N ASP A 934 -23.35 -13.43 26.50
CA ASP A 934 -24.16 -14.01 27.59
C ASP A 934 -23.36 -14.18 28.88
N HIS A 935 -22.08 -14.52 28.78
CA HIS A 935 -21.19 -14.64 29.94
C HIS A 935 -20.98 -13.27 30.60
N ILE A 936 -20.81 -12.23 29.79
CA ILE A 936 -20.67 -10.85 30.27
C ILE A 936 -21.97 -10.37 30.91
N ALA A 937 -23.12 -10.65 30.29
CA ALA A 937 -24.42 -10.31 30.83
C ALA A 937 -24.72 -11.03 32.16
N ALA A 938 -24.40 -12.33 32.26
CA ALA A 938 -24.56 -13.13 33.48
C ALA A 938 -23.67 -12.64 34.63
N ALA A 939 -22.50 -12.08 34.32
CA ALA A 939 -21.61 -11.41 35.26
C ALA A 939 -22.08 -9.98 35.63
N GLY A 940 -23.16 -9.47 35.03
CA GLY A 940 -23.60 -8.08 35.20
C GLY A 940 -22.64 -7.04 34.62
N GLY A 941 -21.77 -7.46 33.69
CA GLY A 941 -20.67 -6.64 33.17
C GLY A 941 -19.44 -6.57 34.07
N GLU A 942 -19.45 -7.18 35.27
CA GLU A 942 -18.35 -7.10 36.23
C GLU A 942 -17.16 -7.99 35.85
N VAL A 943 -16.02 -7.36 35.51
CA VAL A 943 -14.81 -8.08 35.07
C VAL A 943 -14.30 -9.04 36.15
N ALA A 944 -14.45 -8.70 37.43
CA ALA A 944 -14.01 -9.56 38.54
C ALA A 944 -14.74 -10.91 38.62
N ARG A 945 -15.92 -11.03 38.01
CA ARG A 945 -16.74 -12.25 37.99
C ARG A 945 -16.54 -13.08 36.71
N LEU A 946 -15.73 -12.61 35.76
CA LEU A 946 -15.41 -13.32 34.54
C LEU A 946 -14.15 -14.18 34.70
N PRO A 947 -13.95 -15.22 33.87
CA PRO A 947 -12.73 -16.03 33.86
C PRO A 947 -11.46 -15.19 33.62
N HIS A 948 -10.40 -15.42 34.40
CA HIS A 948 -9.12 -14.68 34.31
C HIS A 948 -7.94 -15.54 33.83
N GLY A 949 -8.12 -16.85 33.69
CA GLY A 949 -7.09 -17.76 33.19
C GLY A 949 -7.63 -18.80 32.21
N TYR A 950 -6.75 -19.39 31.40
CA TYR A 950 -7.13 -20.40 30.42
C TYR A 950 -7.77 -21.65 31.07
N ALA A 951 -7.37 -22.01 32.29
CA ALA A 951 -8.01 -23.08 33.05
C ALA A 951 -9.45 -22.75 33.49
N ASP A 952 -9.76 -21.46 33.75
CA ASP A 952 -11.12 -21.02 34.05
C ASP A 952 -11.98 -21.02 32.78
N LEU A 953 -11.37 -20.71 31.63
CA LEU A 953 -12.03 -20.84 30.32
C LEU A 953 -12.37 -22.31 30.02
N GLU A 954 -11.58 -23.29 30.45
CA GLU A 954 -11.92 -24.71 30.26
C GLU A 954 -13.15 -25.11 31.08
N ARG A 955 -13.35 -24.50 32.26
CA ARG A 955 -14.60 -24.71 33.03
C ARG A 955 -15.80 -24.05 32.36
N LEU A 956 -15.58 -22.93 31.67
CA LEU A 956 -16.62 -22.18 30.98
C LEU A 956 -17.05 -22.86 29.66
N TRP A 957 -16.07 -23.23 28.84
CA TRP A 957 -16.28 -23.73 27.48
C TRP A 957 -16.21 -25.27 27.37
N GLY A 958 -15.77 -25.96 28.42
CA GLY A 958 -15.54 -27.40 28.42
C GLY A 958 -14.11 -27.78 28.07
N ARG A 959 -13.89 -29.08 27.84
CA ARG A 959 -12.56 -29.66 27.64
C ARG A 959 -12.53 -30.57 26.40
N ALA A 960 -11.56 -30.30 25.52
CA ALA A 960 -11.24 -31.13 24.38
C ALA A 960 -10.38 -32.34 24.78
N PRO A 961 -10.44 -33.47 24.05
CA PRO A 961 -9.66 -34.68 24.33
C PRO A 961 -8.15 -34.47 24.20
N GLY A 962 -7.70 -33.46 23.44
CA GLY A 962 -6.29 -33.19 23.22
C GLY A 962 -6.01 -31.75 22.77
N TRP A 963 -4.73 -31.47 22.57
CA TRP A 963 -4.26 -30.18 22.07
C TRP A 963 -4.53 -30.01 20.57
N ASP A 964 -4.65 -31.12 19.85
CA ASP A 964 -4.75 -31.25 18.40
C ASP A 964 -6.13 -31.71 17.92
N ARG A 965 -7.03 -32.10 18.83
CA ARG A 965 -8.36 -32.66 18.51
C ARG A 965 -9.46 -32.13 19.43
N PHE A 966 -10.68 -32.03 18.90
CA PHE A 966 -11.89 -31.64 19.62
C PHE A 966 -13.10 -32.50 19.20
N ASP A 967 -14.18 -32.46 19.99
CA ASP A 967 -15.45 -33.10 19.63
C ASP A 967 -16.33 -32.11 18.86
N ASP A 968 -16.78 -32.54 17.69
CA ASP A 968 -17.77 -31.85 16.85
C ASP A 968 -18.97 -32.77 16.65
N HIS A 969 -20.04 -32.49 17.39
CA HIS A 969 -21.28 -33.28 17.37
C HIS A 969 -21.05 -34.80 17.52
N GLY A 970 -20.19 -35.22 18.45
CA GLY A 970 -19.87 -36.63 18.72
C GLY A 970 -18.79 -37.22 17.79
N ARG A 971 -18.15 -36.41 16.93
CA ARG A 971 -17.04 -36.83 16.06
C ARG A 971 -15.74 -36.18 16.52
N SER A 972 -14.69 -36.98 16.59
CA SER A 972 -13.33 -36.46 16.84
C SER A 972 -12.80 -35.78 15.59
N VAL A 973 -12.62 -34.46 15.65
CA VAL A 973 -12.12 -33.62 14.55
C VAL A 973 -10.76 -33.02 14.92
N THR A 974 -9.85 -32.93 13.95
CA THR A 974 -8.53 -32.32 14.12
C THR A 974 -8.66 -30.79 14.13
N ARG A 975 -7.88 -30.12 14.98
CA ARG A 975 -7.70 -28.65 14.90
C ARG A 975 -7.04 -28.25 13.59
N ASP A 976 -7.08 -26.96 13.32
CA ASP A 976 -6.42 -26.38 12.17
C ASP A 976 -4.89 -26.46 12.30
N GLY A 977 -4.25 -27.29 11.46
CA GLY A 977 -2.80 -27.51 11.53
C GLY A 977 -1.98 -26.24 11.33
N GLN A 978 -2.38 -25.35 10.42
CA GLN A 978 -1.64 -24.12 10.15
C GLN A 978 -1.73 -23.11 11.30
N ALA A 979 -2.94 -22.89 11.83
CA ALA A 979 -3.12 -22.00 12.97
C ALA A 979 -2.36 -22.51 14.20
N MET A 980 -2.35 -23.83 14.40
CA MET A 980 -1.60 -24.46 15.48
C MET A 980 -0.09 -24.45 15.24
N ASP A 981 0.38 -24.60 13.99
CA ASP A 981 1.80 -24.50 13.64
C ASP A 981 2.36 -23.09 13.93
N GLN A 982 1.57 -22.04 13.63
CA GLN A 982 1.92 -20.67 14.01
C GLN A 982 1.98 -20.47 15.52
N LEU A 983 1.04 -21.06 16.26
CA LEU A 983 1.04 -21.04 17.73
C LEU A 983 2.31 -21.70 18.30
N ILE A 984 2.67 -22.90 17.82
CA ILE A 984 3.83 -23.64 18.33
C ILE A 984 5.17 -23.12 17.80
N ALA A 985 5.20 -22.37 16.69
CA ALA A 985 6.37 -21.59 16.29
C ALA A 985 6.63 -20.40 17.23
N GLY A 986 5.57 -19.86 17.85
CA GLY A 986 5.60 -18.64 18.67
C GLY A 986 6.69 -18.58 19.74
N PRO A 987 6.93 -19.62 20.56
CA PRO A 987 8.02 -19.61 21.56
C PRO A 987 9.40 -19.36 20.94
N SER A 988 9.68 -19.93 19.77
CA SER A 988 10.98 -19.73 19.10
C SER A 988 11.14 -18.33 18.52
N LEU A 989 10.05 -17.75 17.98
CA LEU A 989 10.04 -16.36 17.49
C LEU A 989 10.31 -15.39 18.65
N LEU A 990 9.65 -15.60 19.79
CA LEU A 990 9.85 -14.81 21.01
C LEU A 990 11.28 -14.92 21.52
N ARG A 991 11.85 -16.13 21.58
CA ARG A 991 13.19 -16.36 22.15
C ARG A 991 14.33 -15.95 21.23
N TYR A 992 14.32 -16.40 19.98
CA TYR A 992 15.47 -16.31 19.09
C TYR A 992 15.49 -15.08 18.20
N LEU A 993 14.31 -14.52 17.86
CA LEU A 993 14.22 -13.31 17.05
C LEU A 993 13.93 -12.06 17.89
N LEU A 994 13.02 -12.17 18.88
CA LEU A 994 12.64 -11.06 19.77
C LEU A 994 13.43 -11.00 21.09
N GLY A 995 14.41 -11.90 21.29
CA GLY A 995 15.32 -11.87 22.43
C GLY A 995 14.67 -12.06 23.81
N GLN A 996 13.44 -12.61 23.88
CA GLN A 996 12.74 -12.83 25.15
C GLN A 996 13.31 -14.03 25.91
N SER A 997 13.35 -13.93 27.23
CA SER A 997 13.83 -14.97 28.14
C SER A 997 12.84 -15.26 29.27
N GLY A 998 12.96 -16.44 29.90
CA GLY A 998 12.13 -16.87 31.04
C GLY A 998 11.82 -18.37 31.04
N GLU A 999 11.62 -18.94 32.23
CA GLU A 999 11.33 -20.37 32.40
C GLU A 999 9.99 -20.78 31.78
N ASP A 1000 8.98 -19.91 31.86
CA ASP A 1000 7.67 -20.05 31.22
C ASP A 1000 7.79 -20.24 29.70
N LEU A 1001 8.65 -19.44 29.04
CA LEU A 1001 8.93 -19.54 27.62
C LEU A 1001 9.73 -20.79 27.26
N VAL A 1002 10.69 -21.19 28.10
CA VAL A 1002 11.44 -22.44 27.92
C VAL A 1002 10.51 -23.64 28.02
N ALA A 1003 9.59 -23.65 29.00
CA ALA A 1003 8.59 -24.69 29.16
C ALA A 1003 7.62 -24.74 27.96
N ALA A 1004 7.11 -23.59 27.52
CA ALA A 1004 6.24 -23.50 26.35
C ALA A 1004 6.95 -23.99 25.07
N GLN A 1005 8.22 -23.62 24.86
CA GLN A 1005 9.05 -24.13 23.76
C GLN A 1005 9.20 -25.65 23.81
N ALA A 1006 9.48 -26.21 24.98
CA ALA A 1006 9.65 -27.66 25.13
C ALA A 1006 8.35 -28.41 24.80
N ILE A 1007 7.19 -27.89 25.23
CA ILE A 1007 5.87 -28.45 24.86
C ILE A 1007 5.64 -28.34 23.36
N ALA A 1008 5.84 -27.16 22.77
CA ALA A 1008 5.68 -26.90 21.35
C ALA A 1008 6.54 -27.82 20.48
N ASN A 1009 7.81 -28.01 20.84
CA ASN A 1009 8.72 -28.92 20.14
C ASN A 1009 8.24 -30.37 20.23
N ARG A 1010 7.74 -30.83 21.39
CA ARG A 1010 7.17 -32.19 21.53
C ARG A 1010 5.93 -32.38 20.66
N TRP A 1011 5.00 -31.42 20.66
CA TRP A 1011 3.80 -31.45 19.82
C TRP A 1011 4.15 -31.50 18.34
N ARG A 1012 5.13 -30.70 17.92
CA ARG A 1012 5.62 -30.69 16.54
C ARG A 1012 6.25 -32.02 16.14
N GLU A 1013 7.17 -32.56 16.94
CA GLU A 1013 7.81 -33.85 16.64
C GLU A 1013 6.82 -35.01 16.68
N GLN A 1014 5.82 -34.97 17.58
CA GLN A 1014 4.70 -35.91 17.56
C GLN A 1014 3.98 -35.88 16.20
N LYS A 1015 3.54 -34.71 15.74
CA LYS A 1015 2.85 -34.59 14.43
C LYS A 1015 3.73 -34.93 13.26
N LYS A 1016 5.02 -34.58 13.31
CA LYS A 1016 5.98 -34.94 12.29
C LYS A 1016 6.16 -36.46 12.19
N ALA A 1017 6.26 -37.15 13.33
CA ALA A 1017 6.33 -38.61 13.36
C ALA A 1017 5.04 -39.27 12.85
N GLU A 1018 3.87 -38.75 13.27
CA GLU A 1018 2.56 -39.22 12.79
C GLU A 1018 2.43 -39.09 11.26
N GLU A 1019 2.92 -37.99 10.68
CA GLU A 1019 2.89 -37.77 9.24
C GLU A 1019 3.94 -38.61 8.49
N LEU A 1020 5.17 -38.72 9.01
CA LEU A 1020 6.21 -39.59 8.44
C LEU A 1020 5.77 -41.06 8.38
N ALA A 1021 5.01 -41.52 9.38
CA ALA A 1021 4.47 -42.89 9.43
C ALA A 1021 3.51 -43.19 8.26
N LYS A 1022 2.99 -42.16 7.57
CA LYS A 1022 2.13 -42.32 6.39
C LYS A 1022 2.92 -42.64 5.10
N GLY A 1023 4.26 -42.57 5.12
CA GLY A 1023 5.09 -42.82 3.95
C GLY A 1023 4.83 -41.81 2.83
N GLU A 1024 4.50 -42.30 1.63
CA GLU A 1024 4.20 -41.45 0.45
C GLU A 1024 3.04 -40.48 0.67
N ARG A 1025 2.17 -40.75 1.66
CA ARG A 1025 1.03 -39.92 2.07
C ARG A 1025 1.35 -38.91 3.18
N ALA A 1026 2.62 -38.69 3.50
CA ALA A 1026 2.99 -37.62 4.43
C ALA A 1026 2.66 -36.25 3.82
N GLY A 1027 2.13 -35.32 4.64
CA GLY A 1027 1.75 -33.99 4.16
C GLY A 1027 0.29 -33.86 3.71
N GLU A 1028 -0.48 -34.95 3.67
CA GLU A 1028 -1.93 -34.93 3.42
C GLU A 1028 -2.76 -34.49 4.64
N GLY A 1029 -2.15 -34.42 5.83
CA GLY A 1029 -2.84 -34.15 7.10
C GLY A 1029 -2.44 -32.84 7.75
N TRP A 1030 -1.77 -32.91 8.91
CA TRP A 1030 -1.50 -31.75 9.77
C TRP A 1030 -0.73 -30.63 9.06
N PHE A 1031 0.34 -30.98 8.33
CA PHE A 1031 1.23 -30.02 7.67
C PHE A 1031 0.82 -29.69 6.23
N VAL A 1032 -0.41 -30.00 5.84
CA VAL A 1032 -0.91 -29.78 4.47
C VAL A 1032 -0.75 -28.33 4.03
N TYR A 1033 -0.99 -27.38 4.94
CA TYR A 1033 -0.83 -25.92 4.72
C TYR A 1033 0.47 -25.36 5.35
N LEU A 1034 1.42 -26.20 5.77
CA LEU A 1034 2.64 -25.73 6.45
C LEU A 1034 3.58 -25.01 5.47
N GLN A 1035 3.69 -23.71 5.69
CA GLN A 1035 4.56 -22.79 4.98
C GLN A 1035 5.96 -22.73 5.60
N ALA A 1036 7.01 -22.57 4.77
CA ALA A 1036 8.38 -22.53 5.28
C ALA A 1036 8.61 -21.41 6.31
N SER A 1037 8.00 -20.24 6.10
CA SER A 1037 8.09 -19.07 6.99
C SER A 1037 7.21 -19.12 8.25
N ASN A 1038 6.34 -20.13 8.39
CA ASN A 1038 5.58 -20.39 9.61
C ASN A 1038 6.23 -21.44 10.52
N ASN A 1039 7.37 -21.99 10.12
CA ASN A 1039 8.11 -22.90 10.97
C ASN A 1039 8.76 -22.18 12.17
N PRO A 1040 9.17 -22.93 13.21
CA PRO A 1040 9.98 -22.36 14.28
C PRO A 1040 11.24 -21.67 13.76
N ALA A 1041 11.60 -20.54 14.36
CA ALA A 1041 12.88 -19.89 14.12
C ALA A 1041 14.03 -20.79 14.61
N ARG A 1042 15.13 -20.83 13.86
CA ARG A 1042 16.36 -21.51 14.29
C ARG A 1042 17.01 -20.76 15.45
N PRO A 1043 17.86 -21.41 16.27
CA PRO A 1043 18.64 -20.70 17.30
C PRO A 1043 19.76 -19.83 16.71
N VAL A 1044 20.22 -20.11 15.49
CA VAL A 1044 21.34 -19.43 14.82
C VAL A 1044 20.93 -18.12 14.13
N GLN A 1045 20.31 -17.21 14.88
CA GLN A 1045 19.83 -15.92 14.37
C GLN A 1045 20.83 -14.77 14.54
N SER A 1046 22.03 -14.99 15.08
CA SER A 1046 23.04 -13.95 15.33
C SER A 1046 23.87 -13.60 14.11
#